data_AF-A0A432TNG0-F1
#
_entry.id   AF-A0A432TNG0-F1
#
_cell.length_a   1.000
_cell.length_b   1.000
_cell.length_c   1.000
_cell.angle_alpha   90.00
_cell.angle_beta   90.00
_cell.angle_gamma   90.00
#
_symmetry.space_group_name_H-M   'P 1'
#
loop_
_entity.id
_entity.type
_entity.pdbx_description
1 polymer ?
#
loop_
_entity_poly.entity_id
_entity_poly.type
_entity_poly.pdbx_seq_one_letter_code
_entity_poly.pdbx_strand_id
1 'polypeptide(L)'
;MSKVVLEDYAEFLEKIAPEVRSVLDATFQDAARVISPAGLRNYLDGAKSLCNLGKGNDLVVTYLEVMPQIAKECGEDIIPDCVASALKTSSLTSGEVISLLLSTLPVVSRHLGDAQLVRGYMTMIHQLASTAARGLRPMLMNIDELLSKLTLSGLRRWSQFGAKAYRRDFKNLTSYFSLDSADSRAMLEKERRGVLFVRVQRKLNFYLRALWGRDFFIRPTGADFADFRPYVEDRIMYVPDALDDVEGVEGLEVYRATVAHMAAHMMYTSKSMSAEQLSPAQMFFIGLLEDARVEYKAVQEFPGLKRLWHALMLLKHDEPAEHKTMDILEGFALQLLDSEVKGSDEQLNKFAEKFHSKIEEKQDDNHFAWLMGVELYNIFEGRKEIPSLRILERYRIDYRDDNRIIWHYEDINWDVGIEYMAASKAQVRYEVSPLMMAHEVDCELAGDDAQEVWICKDLMRFYEDDLTDTAKSFNEEWGKEPISDPFHYHEWDYQIQLHRPDWATVYERRATKGDPEDIDNILLEHKPIAHRIRQIIDLLSPAGVQRQRGLEDGDEVDLNAAIDAMIAIRMGEQPSPRITMRNVLNTRDLSVVVLLDLSESTNEFVGDSDKTILQLTREAATLVSTAIEGIGDPFALHGFGS
;
A
#
# COMPACT_ATOMS: atom_id res chain seq x y z
N MET A 1 15.65 -20.55 -5.20
CA MET A 1 14.34 -21.08 -4.74
C MET A 1 13.35 -21.39 -5.87
N SER A 2 13.26 -20.61 -6.96
CA SER A 2 12.24 -20.81 -8.02
C SER A 2 12.39 -22.10 -8.84
N LYS A 3 13.62 -22.61 -9.07
CA LYS A 3 13.86 -23.88 -9.79
C LYS A 3 13.30 -25.10 -9.06
N VAL A 4 13.41 -25.14 -7.73
CA VAL A 4 12.92 -26.25 -6.89
C VAL A 4 11.41 -26.44 -7.03
N VAL A 5 10.67 -25.33 -7.16
CA VAL A 5 9.21 -25.38 -7.31
C VAL A 5 8.80 -25.92 -8.69
N LEU A 6 9.55 -25.68 -9.77
CA LEU A 6 9.22 -26.22 -11.09
C LEU A 6 9.54 -27.71 -11.23
N GLU A 7 10.58 -28.18 -10.53
CA GLU A 7 10.96 -29.60 -10.51
C GLU A 7 9.84 -30.48 -9.92
N ASP A 8 9.16 -30.01 -8.88
CA ASP A 8 7.99 -30.68 -8.28
C ASP A 8 6.82 -30.87 -9.26
N TYR A 9 6.78 -30.11 -10.36
CA TYR A 9 5.73 -30.14 -11.39
C TYR A 9 6.20 -30.70 -12.73
N ALA A 10 7.40 -31.30 -12.81
CA ALA A 10 7.99 -31.82 -14.05
C ALA A 10 7.04 -32.76 -14.83
N GLU A 11 6.37 -33.71 -14.16
CA GLU A 11 5.42 -34.62 -14.81
C GLU A 11 4.20 -33.91 -15.41
N PHE A 12 3.79 -32.78 -14.82
CA PHE A 12 2.71 -31.94 -15.35
C PHE A 12 3.20 -31.16 -16.57
N LEU A 13 4.38 -30.56 -16.47
CA LEU A 13 5.01 -29.77 -17.54
C LEU A 13 5.33 -30.59 -18.80
N GLU A 14 5.52 -31.90 -18.66
CA GLU A 14 5.68 -32.82 -19.81
C GLU A 14 4.36 -33.12 -20.53
N LYS A 15 3.23 -33.08 -19.82
CA LYS A 15 1.90 -33.47 -20.33
C LYS A 15 1.07 -32.31 -20.86
N ILE A 16 1.44 -31.06 -20.55
CA ILE A 16 0.71 -29.88 -20.99
C ILE A 16 0.95 -29.56 -22.48
N ALA A 17 0.00 -28.84 -23.08
CA ALA A 17 0.13 -28.39 -24.45
C ALA A 17 1.32 -27.42 -24.61
N PRO A 18 2.03 -27.42 -25.76
CA PRO A 18 3.19 -26.56 -26.00
C PRO A 18 2.89 -25.06 -25.83
N GLU A 19 1.69 -24.63 -26.21
CA GLU A 19 1.22 -23.24 -26.06
C GLU A 19 1.17 -22.83 -24.58
N VAL A 20 0.58 -23.66 -23.72
CA VAL A 20 0.49 -23.41 -22.27
C VAL A 20 1.88 -23.36 -21.65
N ARG A 21 2.78 -24.24 -22.08
CA ARG A 21 4.17 -24.27 -21.60
C ARG A 21 4.91 -22.99 -21.97
N SER A 22 4.80 -22.53 -23.22
CA SER A 22 5.46 -21.30 -23.67
C SER A 22 5.02 -20.07 -22.88
N VAL A 23 3.73 -20.00 -22.52
CA VAL A 23 3.19 -18.91 -21.71
C VAL A 23 3.69 -19.02 -20.27
N LEU A 24 3.67 -20.22 -19.68
CA LEU A 24 4.19 -20.43 -18.33
C LEU A 24 5.66 -20.01 -18.24
N ASP A 25 6.51 -20.44 -19.17
CA ASP A 25 7.93 -20.09 -19.17
C ASP A 25 8.14 -18.57 -19.28
N ALA A 26 7.28 -17.88 -20.04
CA ALA A 26 7.32 -16.43 -20.18
C ALA A 26 6.79 -15.67 -18.94
N THR A 27 5.72 -16.14 -18.30
CA THR A 27 5.08 -15.43 -17.18
C THR A 27 5.63 -15.81 -15.81
N PHE A 28 6.26 -16.98 -15.67
CA PHE A 28 6.67 -17.51 -14.37
C PHE A 28 7.71 -16.65 -13.67
N GLN A 29 8.64 -16.05 -14.41
CA GLN A 29 9.63 -15.13 -13.82
C GLN A 29 8.96 -13.91 -13.21
N ASP A 30 7.97 -13.33 -13.90
CA ASP A 30 7.22 -12.18 -13.39
C ASP A 30 6.28 -12.58 -12.25
N ALA A 31 5.68 -13.76 -12.31
CA ALA A 31 4.91 -14.33 -11.21
C ALA A 31 5.75 -14.49 -9.94
N ALA A 32 6.98 -15.02 -10.06
CA ALA A 32 7.89 -15.24 -8.94
C ALA A 32 8.42 -13.95 -8.30
N ARG A 33 8.32 -12.81 -8.99
CA ARG A 33 8.64 -11.48 -8.41
C ARG A 33 7.54 -10.93 -7.50
N VAL A 34 6.31 -11.38 -7.70
CA VAL A 34 5.11 -10.82 -7.06
C VAL A 34 4.49 -11.78 -6.04
N ILE A 35 4.68 -13.07 -6.23
CA ILE A 35 4.03 -14.13 -5.46
C ILE A 35 5.10 -14.87 -4.63
N SER A 36 4.78 -15.16 -3.37
CA SER A 36 5.62 -15.91 -2.45
C SER A 36 5.81 -17.36 -2.92
N PRO A 37 6.80 -18.10 -2.38
CA PRO A 37 6.97 -19.53 -2.70
C PRO A 37 5.72 -20.38 -2.41
N ALA A 38 4.96 -20.05 -1.35
CA ALA A 38 3.71 -20.73 -1.04
C ALA A 38 2.60 -20.37 -2.04
N GLY A 39 2.49 -19.10 -2.41
CA GLY A 39 1.55 -18.64 -3.43
C GLY A 39 1.87 -19.21 -4.82
N LEU A 40 3.14 -19.40 -5.18
CA LEU A 40 3.56 -20.01 -6.45
C LEU A 40 3.11 -21.47 -6.56
N ARG A 41 3.12 -22.22 -5.45
CA ARG A 41 2.54 -23.57 -5.41
C ARG A 41 1.03 -23.53 -5.70
N ASN A 42 0.30 -22.62 -5.05
CA ASN A 42 -1.13 -22.43 -5.30
C ASN A 42 -1.41 -22.01 -6.76
N TYR A 43 -0.55 -21.20 -7.36
CA TYR A 43 -0.62 -20.80 -8.76
C TYR A 43 -0.44 -21.99 -9.72
N LEU A 44 0.59 -22.82 -9.51
CA LEU A 44 0.82 -24.01 -10.34
C LEU A 44 -0.24 -25.10 -10.13
N ASP A 45 -0.68 -25.33 -8.89
CA ASP A 45 -1.79 -26.24 -8.57
C ASP A 45 -3.11 -25.79 -9.22
N GLY A 46 -3.34 -24.48 -9.26
CA GLY A 46 -4.45 -23.88 -9.97
C GLY A 46 -4.41 -24.15 -11.47
N ALA A 47 -3.27 -23.90 -12.11
CA ALA A 47 -3.08 -24.20 -13.54
C ALA A 47 -3.30 -25.68 -13.85
N LYS A 48 -2.75 -26.58 -13.01
CA LYS A 48 -2.95 -28.03 -13.11
C LYS A 48 -4.42 -28.42 -12.98
N SER A 49 -5.13 -27.81 -12.03
CA SER A 49 -6.56 -28.05 -11.81
C SER A 49 -7.41 -27.61 -13.00
N LEU A 50 -7.08 -26.47 -13.62
CA LEU A 50 -7.76 -25.96 -14.82
C LEU A 50 -7.43 -26.78 -16.08
N CYS A 51 -6.21 -27.30 -16.22
CA CYS A 51 -5.87 -28.27 -17.26
C CYS A 51 -6.74 -29.53 -17.15
N ASN A 52 -6.85 -30.09 -15.94
CA ASN A 52 -7.64 -31.31 -15.69
C ASN A 52 -9.14 -31.13 -15.93
N LEU A 53 -9.64 -29.88 -15.91
CA LEU A 53 -11.03 -29.56 -16.22
C LEU A 53 -11.39 -29.84 -17.69
N GLY A 54 -10.41 -29.86 -18.60
CA GLY A 54 -10.61 -30.24 -20.01
C GLY A 54 -11.45 -29.23 -20.81
N LYS A 55 -11.41 -27.94 -20.46
CA LYS A 55 -12.22 -26.87 -21.08
C LYS A 55 -11.47 -25.99 -22.10
N GLY A 56 -10.34 -26.48 -22.60
CA GLY A 56 -9.50 -25.80 -23.59
C GLY A 56 -8.25 -25.17 -22.99
N ASN A 57 -7.20 -25.01 -23.80
CA ASN A 57 -5.91 -24.46 -23.38
C ASN A 57 -5.98 -22.97 -23.05
N ASP A 58 -6.81 -22.22 -23.79
CA ASP A 58 -6.99 -20.77 -23.62
C ASP A 58 -7.37 -20.37 -22.19
N LEU A 59 -8.13 -21.22 -21.49
CA LEU A 59 -8.51 -20.99 -20.09
C LEU A 59 -7.28 -20.99 -19.18
N VAL A 60 -6.37 -21.94 -19.40
CA VAL A 60 -5.15 -22.11 -18.60
C VAL A 60 -4.15 -21.01 -18.95
N VAL A 61 -4.00 -20.69 -20.23
CA VAL A 61 -3.20 -19.55 -20.70
C VAL A 61 -3.65 -18.25 -20.02
N THR A 62 -4.96 -17.95 -20.11
CA THR A 62 -5.52 -16.74 -19.50
C THR A 62 -5.29 -16.71 -17.99
N TYR A 63 -5.47 -17.84 -17.29
CA TYR A 63 -5.17 -17.95 -15.87
C TYR A 63 -3.71 -17.61 -15.57
N LEU A 64 -2.77 -18.19 -16.30
CA LEU A 64 -1.33 -17.98 -16.08
C LEU A 64 -0.92 -16.52 -16.28
N GLU A 65 -1.48 -15.83 -17.27
CA GLU A 65 -1.19 -14.42 -17.56
C GLU A 65 -1.78 -13.45 -16.53
N VAL A 66 -2.95 -13.80 -15.98
CA VAL A 66 -3.78 -12.89 -15.18
C VAL A 66 -3.51 -13.01 -13.68
N MET A 67 -3.28 -14.21 -13.15
CA MET A 67 -3.16 -14.38 -11.68
C MET A 67 -2.04 -13.54 -11.05
N PRO A 68 -0.84 -13.38 -11.67
CA PRO A 68 0.19 -12.49 -11.12
C PRO A 68 -0.31 -11.06 -10.95
N GLN A 69 -1.11 -10.56 -11.90
CA GLN A 69 -1.69 -9.21 -11.83
C GLN A 69 -2.75 -9.10 -10.74
N ILE A 70 -3.52 -10.17 -10.48
CA ILE A 70 -4.51 -10.15 -9.40
C ILE A 70 -3.80 -10.20 -8.04
N ALA A 71 -2.78 -11.07 -7.91
CA ALA A 71 -1.96 -11.16 -6.70
C ALA A 71 -1.26 -9.82 -6.40
N LYS A 72 -0.86 -9.12 -7.47
CA LYS A 72 -0.35 -7.74 -7.44
C LYS A 72 -1.33 -6.74 -6.83
N GLU A 73 -2.62 -6.83 -7.15
CA GLU A 73 -3.62 -5.82 -6.78
C GLU A 73 -4.33 -6.13 -5.45
N CYS A 74 -4.57 -7.41 -5.13
CA CYS A 74 -5.39 -7.82 -3.99
C CYS A 74 -4.70 -8.78 -3.01
N GLY A 75 -3.45 -9.17 -3.27
CA GLY A 75 -2.71 -10.18 -2.50
C GLY A 75 -2.88 -11.61 -3.04
N GLU A 76 -1.95 -12.50 -2.69
CA GLU A 76 -1.86 -13.86 -3.24
C GLU A 76 -2.90 -14.85 -2.69
N ASP A 77 -3.52 -14.55 -1.56
CA ASP A 77 -4.54 -15.39 -0.92
C ASP A 77 -5.81 -15.56 -1.78
N ILE A 78 -5.99 -14.73 -2.80
CA ILE A 78 -7.13 -14.80 -3.73
C ILE A 78 -6.95 -15.87 -4.81
N ILE A 79 -5.72 -16.34 -5.06
CA ILE A 79 -5.41 -17.28 -6.15
C ILE A 79 -6.24 -18.57 -6.03
N PRO A 80 -6.31 -19.25 -4.85
CA PRO A 80 -7.13 -20.45 -4.71
C PRO A 80 -8.63 -20.16 -4.90
N ASP A 81 -9.11 -19.00 -4.46
CA ASP A 81 -10.51 -18.60 -4.60
C ASP A 81 -10.91 -18.39 -6.07
N CYS A 82 -10.03 -17.81 -6.88
CA CYS A 82 -10.22 -17.66 -8.32
C CYS A 82 -10.38 -19.01 -9.01
N VAL A 83 -9.52 -19.97 -8.68
CA VAL A 83 -9.59 -21.35 -9.20
C VAL A 83 -10.90 -22.02 -8.77
N ALA A 84 -11.21 -21.96 -7.47
CA ALA A 84 -12.44 -22.54 -6.93
C ALA A 84 -13.70 -21.95 -7.56
N SER A 85 -13.73 -20.64 -7.81
CA SER A 85 -14.83 -19.97 -8.50
C SER A 85 -14.97 -20.39 -9.96
N ALA A 86 -13.85 -20.50 -10.68
CA ALA A 86 -13.83 -20.99 -12.06
C ALA A 86 -14.38 -22.43 -12.16
N LEU A 87 -13.94 -23.32 -11.27
CA LEU A 87 -14.41 -24.70 -11.17
C LEU A 87 -15.91 -24.78 -10.80
N LYS A 88 -16.38 -23.95 -9.87
CA LYS A 88 -17.82 -23.90 -9.53
C LYS A 88 -18.66 -23.45 -10.72
N THR A 89 -18.20 -22.43 -11.43
CA THR A 89 -18.92 -21.81 -12.56
C THR A 89 -18.86 -22.65 -13.83
N SER A 90 -17.89 -23.56 -13.95
CA SER A 90 -17.72 -24.43 -15.11
C SER A 90 -18.83 -25.46 -15.32
N SER A 91 -19.57 -25.77 -14.25
CA SER A 91 -20.75 -26.64 -14.32
C SER A 91 -21.96 -25.97 -14.98
N LEU A 92 -21.96 -24.63 -15.07
CA LEU A 92 -23.08 -23.82 -15.52
C LEU A 92 -22.85 -23.12 -16.86
N THR A 93 -21.58 -23.05 -17.32
CA THR A 93 -21.16 -22.22 -18.47
C THR A 93 -20.10 -22.92 -19.35
N SER A 94 -19.80 -22.35 -20.51
CA SER A 94 -18.76 -22.87 -21.42
C SER A 94 -17.36 -22.42 -21.01
N GLY A 95 -16.31 -23.13 -21.47
CA GLY A 95 -14.91 -22.78 -21.23
C GLY A 95 -14.55 -21.36 -21.68
N GLU A 96 -15.10 -20.91 -22.82
CA GLU A 96 -14.95 -19.53 -23.31
C GLU A 96 -15.45 -18.48 -22.31
N VAL A 97 -16.56 -18.73 -21.63
CA VAL A 97 -17.14 -17.77 -20.67
C VAL A 97 -16.32 -17.71 -19.39
N ILE A 98 -15.74 -18.84 -18.96
CA ILE A 98 -14.83 -18.88 -17.81
C ILE A 98 -13.52 -18.19 -18.15
N SER A 99 -12.98 -18.42 -19.36
CA SER A 99 -11.79 -17.73 -19.85
C SER A 99 -12.03 -16.22 -19.88
N LEU A 100 -13.18 -15.78 -20.43
CA LEU A 100 -13.58 -14.38 -20.39
C LEU A 100 -13.69 -13.86 -18.94
N LEU A 101 -14.34 -14.60 -18.03
CA LEU A 101 -14.43 -14.22 -16.62
C LEU A 101 -13.05 -13.99 -16.01
N LEU A 102 -12.12 -14.94 -16.17
CA LEU A 102 -10.74 -14.79 -15.68
C LEU A 102 -10.05 -13.60 -16.32
N SER A 103 -10.17 -13.41 -17.64
CA SER A 103 -9.57 -12.27 -18.34
C SER A 103 -10.03 -10.90 -17.82
N THR A 104 -11.25 -10.83 -17.26
CA THR A 104 -11.77 -9.58 -16.68
C THR A 104 -11.32 -9.33 -15.24
N LEU A 105 -10.79 -10.34 -14.54
CA LEU A 105 -10.44 -10.21 -13.12
C LEU A 105 -9.40 -9.13 -12.82
N PRO A 106 -8.35 -8.86 -13.63
CA PRO A 106 -7.44 -7.73 -13.37
C PRO A 106 -8.16 -6.38 -13.34
N VAL A 107 -9.14 -6.20 -14.23
CA VAL A 107 -9.95 -4.98 -14.28
C VAL A 107 -10.83 -4.88 -13.03
N VAL A 108 -11.47 -6.00 -12.66
CA VAL A 108 -12.31 -6.08 -11.46
C VAL A 108 -11.49 -5.82 -10.20
N SER A 109 -10.31 -6.43 -10.06
CA SER A 109 -9.40 -6.23 -8.94
C SER A 109 -8.97 -4.79 -8.80
N ARG A 110 -8.66 -4.09 -9.89
CA ARG A 110 -8.34 -2.65 -9.85
C ARG A 110 -9.51 -1.77 -9.42
N HIS A 111 -10.74 -2.09 -9.83
CA HIS A 111 -11.93 -1.31 -9.43
C HIS A 111 -12.41 -1.60 -8.00
N LEU A 112 -12.19 -2.81 -7.50
CA LEU A 112 -12.62 -3.21 -6.16
C LEU A 112 -11.53 -2.97 -5.10
N GLY A 113 -10.26 -3.15 -5.46
CA GLY A 113 -9.10 -2.85 -4.61
C GLY A 113 -8.94 -3.71 -3.36
N ASP A 114 -9.75 -4.76 -3.20
CA ASP A 114 -9.73 -5.64 -2.02
C ASP A 114 -10.13 -7.08 -2.36
N ALA A 115 -9.44 -8.06 -1.75
CA ALA A 115 -9.66 -9.49 -1.99
C ALA A 115 -11.06 -9.96 -1.58
N GLN A 116 -11.62 -9.45 -0.47
CA GLN A 116 -12.95 -9.81 -0.01
C GLN A 116 -14.03 -9.31 -0.97
N LEU A 117 -13.87 -8.12 -1.54
CA LEU A 117 -14.77 -7.62 -2.58
C LEU A 117 -14.67 -8.47 -3.86
N VAL A 118 -13.47 -8.87 -4.28
CA VAL A 118 -13.29 -9.78 -5.42
C VAL A 118 -13.95 -11.15 -5.15
N ARG A 119 -13.87 -11.70 -3.93
CA ARG A 119 -14.63 -12.91 -3.53
C ARG A 119 -16.14 -12.70 -3.62
N GLY A 120 -16.61 -11.53 -3.19
CA GLY A 120 -18.01 -11.12 -3.28
C GLY A 120 -18.50 -11.01 -4.74
N TYR A 121 -17.65 -10.51 -5.64
CA TYR A 121 -17.89 -10.49 -7.08
C TYR A 121 -17.99 -11.89 -7.67
N MET A 122 -17.02 -12.76 -7.38
CA MET A 122 -17.02 -14.15 -7.83
C MET A 122 -18.28 -14.91 -7.37
N THR A 123 -18.70 -14.68 -6.13
CA THR A 123 -19.94 -15.24 -5.59
C THR A 123 -21.17 -14.74 -6.35
N MET A 124 -21.23 -13.44 -6.64
CA MET A 124 -22.31 -12.85 -7.44
C MET A 124 -22.34 -13.43 -8.87
N ILE A 125 -21.18 -13.59 -9.52
CA ILE A 125 -21.07 -14.19 -10.85
C ILE A 125 -21.62 -15.62 -10.86
N HIS A 126 -21.25 -16.42 -9.86
CA HIS A 126 -21.76 -17.78 -9.73
C HIS A 126 -23.30 -17.81 -9.58
N GLN A 127 -23.85 -16.92 -8.74
CA GLN A 127 -25.31 -16.79 -8.59
C GLN A 127 -25.99 -16.36 -9.90
N LEU A 128 -25.39 -15.41 -10.63
CA LEU A 128 -25.91 -14.94 -11.92
C LEU A 128 -25.84 -16.05 -12.98
N ALA A 129 -24.76 -16.83 -13.01
CA ALA A 129 -24.63 -17.99 -13.91
C ALA A 129 -25.76 -19.01 -13.69
N SER A 130 -26.17 -19.23 -12.43
CA SER A 130 -27.26 -20.16 -12.11
C SER A 130 -28.64 -19.69 -12.57
N THR A 131 -28.85 -18.37 -12.72
CA THR A 131 -30.17 -17.77 -12.97
C THR A 131 -30.32 -17.20 -14.38
N ALA A 132 -29.24 -16.66 -14.97
CA ALA A 132 -29.21 -15.95 -16.24
C ALA A 132 -27.88 -16.15 -16.99
N ALA A 133 -27.41 -17.39 -17.16
CA ALA A 133 -26.16 -17.73 -17.85
C ALA A 133 -25.94 -17.02 -19.20
N ARG A 134 -27.01 -16.82 -19.99
CA ARG A 134 -26.94 -16.14 -21.30
C ARG A 134 -26.60 -14.65 -21.20
N GLY A 135 -26.91 -14.01 -20.08
CA GLY A 135 -26.56 -12.61 -19.81
C GLY A 135 -25.11 -12.42 -19.37
N LEU A 136 -24.41 -13.49 -18.99
CA LEU A 136 -23.08 -13.39 -18.39
C LEU A 136 -22.02 -12.89 -19.38
N ARG A 137 -21.94 -13.46 -20.59
CA ARG A 137 -20.97 -13.02 -21.60
C ARG A 137 -21.16 -11.54 -21.99
N PRO A 138 -22.37 -11.07 -22.34
CA PRO A 138 -22.60 -9.64 -22.60
C PRO A 138 -22.22 -8.72 -21.43
N MET A 139 -22.51 -9.15 -20.19
CA MET A 139 -22.15 -8.37 -19.01
C MET A 139 -20.64 -8.28 -18.82
N LEU A 140 -19.93 -9.40 -18.95
CA LEU A 140 -18.47 -9.44 -18.80
C LEU A 140 -17.76 -8.57 -19.85
N MET A 141 -18.29 -8.48 -21.06
CA MET A 141 -17.77 -7.57 -22.10
C MET A 141 -17.89 -6.08 -21.72
N ASN A 142 -18.83 -5.73 -20.83
CA ASN A 142 -19.08 -4.36 -20.37
C ASN A 142 -18.70 -4.15 -18.90
N ILE A 143 -17.97 -5.07 -18.28
CA ILE A 143 -17.75 -5.05 -16.82
C ILE A 143 -16.93 -3.85 -16.37
N ASP A 144 -15.99 -3.38 -17.21
CA ASP A 144 -15.19 -2.20 -16.93
C ASP A 144 -16.07 -0.94 -16.86
N GLU A 145 -16.98 -0.76 -17.82
CA GLU A 145 -17.92 0.37 -17.80
C GLU A 145 -18.85 0.29 -16.58
N LEU A 146 -19.36 -0.92 -16.27
CA LEU A 146 -20.23 -1.14 -15.12
C LEU A 146 -19.53 -0.79 -13.80
N LEU A 147 -18.34 -1.34 -13.55
CA LEU A 147 -17.58 -1.08 -12.31
C LEU A 147 -17.00 0.33 -12.24
N SER A 148 -16.83 1.01 -13.38
CA SER A 148 -16.45 2.41 -13.38
C SER A 148 -17.54 3.33 -12.79
N LYS A 149 -18.80 2.87 -12.75
CA LYS A 149 -19.98 3.64 -12.30
C LYS A 149 -20.68 3.04 -11.08
N LEU A 150 -20.57 1.72 -10.88
CA LEU A 150 -21.27 0.99 -9.83
C LEU A 150 -20.30 0.41 -8.82
N THR A 151 -20.72 0.40 -7.56
CA THR A 151 -20.12 -0.48 -6.57
C THR A 151 -20.45 -1.93 -6.86
N LEU A 152 -19.76 -2.87 -6.19
CA LEU A 152 -20.09 -4.29 -6.27
C LEU A 152 -21.56 -4.56 -5.91
N SER A 153 -22.04 -3.87 -4.88
CA SER A 153 -23.42 -3.89 -4.39
C SER A 153 -24.41 -3.38 -5.45
N GLY A 154 -24.08 -2.26 -6.11
CA GLY A 154 -24.86 -1.70 -7.23
C GLY A 154 -24.91 -2.65 -8.42
N LEU A 155 -23.77 -3.24 -8.79
CA LEU A 155 -23.68 -4.24 -9.86
C LEU A 155 -24.53 -5.49 -9.54
N ARG A 156 -24.55 -5.92 -8.27
CA ARG A 156 -25.41 -7.02 -7.81
C ARG A 156 -26.88 -6.70 -7.97
N ARG A 157 -27.35 -5.52 -7.55
CA ARG A 157 -28.76 -5.12 -7.71
C ARG A 157 -29.14 -4.95 -9.18
N TRP A 158 -28.28 -4.31 -9.97
CA TRP A 158 -28.48 -4.15 -11.41
C TRP A 158 -28.57 -5.50 -12.14
N SER A 159 -27.68 -6.45 -11.83
CA SER A 159 -27.68 -7.77 -12.46
C SER A 159 -28.87 -8.63 -12.03
N GLN A 160 -29.24 -8.60 -10.73
CA GLN A 160 -30.42 -9.30 -10.22
C GLN A 160 -31.73 -8.76 -10.81
N PHE A 161 -31.83 -7.44 -11.03
CA PHE A 161 -32.98 -6.85 -11.69
C PHE A 161 -33.12 -7.38 -13.12
N GLY A 162 -32.06 -7.30 -13.93
CA GLY A 162 -32.06 -7.81 -15.31
C GLY A 162 -32.41 -9.29 -15.40
N ALA A 163 -31.81 -10.11 -14.52
CA ALA A 163 -32.07 -11.54 -14.44
C ALA A 163 -33.52 -11.88 -14.07
N LYS A 164 -34.15 -11.10 -13.17
CA LYS A 164 -35.56 -11.29 -12.77
C LYS A 164 -36.53 -10.77 -13.82
N ALA A 165 -36.30 -9.58 -14.36
CA ALA A 165 -37.19 -8.89 -15.30
C ALA A 165 -37.31 -9.66 -16.63
N TYR A 166 -36.20 -10.16 -17.18
CA TYR A 166 -36.17 -10.80 -18.50
C TYR A 166 -35.89 -12.31 -18.44
N ARG A 167 -36.21 -12.97 -17.31
CA ARG A 167 -35.91 -14.40 -17.08
C ARG A 167 -36.39 -15.33 -18.21
N ARG A 168 -37.50 -14.99 -18.87
CA ARG A 168 -38.12 -15.78 -19.95
C ARG A 168 -37.90 -15.20 -21.34
N ASP A 169 -37.33 -14.00 -21.45
CA ASP A 169 -37.10 -13.30 -22.71
C ASP A 169 -35.61 -13.13 -22.97
N PHE A 170 -35.02 -14.10 -23.67
CA PHE A 170 -33.59 -14.15 -23.89
C PHE A 170 -33.06 -13.01 -24.77
N LYS A 171 -33.88 -12.45 -25.66
CA LYS A 171 -33.46 -11.34 -26.53
C LYS A 171 -33.29 -10.08 -25.70
N ASN A 172 -34.29 -9.74 -24.89
CA ASN A 172 -34.24 -8.58 -24.02
C ASN A 172 -33.27 -8.77 -22.84
N LEU A 173 -33.08 -10.00 -22.35
CA LEU A 173 -32.02 -10.32 -21.38
C LEU A 173 -30.63 -9.97 -21.94
N THR A 174 -30.33 -10.42 -23.16
CA THR A 174 -29.05 -10.12 -23.81
C THR A 174 -28.87 -8.62 -24.03
N SER A 175 -29.91 -7.93 -24.52
CA SER A 175 -29.90 -6.47 -24.73
C SER A 175 -29.71 -5.69 -23.42
N TYR A 176 -30.31 -6.14 -22.31
CA TYR A 176 -30.11 -5.54 -21.00
C TYR A 176 -28.66 -5.65 -20.53
N PHE A 177 -28.09 -6.86 -20.56
CA PHE A 177 -26.71 -7.08 -20.11
C PHE A 177 -25.65 -6.52 -21.07
N SER A 178 -26.05 -6.13 -22.29
CA SER A 178 -25.18 -5.43 -23.26
C SER A 178 -25.21 -3.91 -23.13
N LEU A 179 -25.95 -3.34 -22.16
CA LEU A 179 -26.20 -1.89 -22.01
C LEU A 179 -26.93 -1.24 -23.21
N ASP A 180 -27.60 -2.04 -24.05
CA ASP A 180 -28.34 -1.56 -25.22
C ASP A 180 -29.75 -1.11 -24.87
N SER A 181 -30.38 -1.70 -23.85
CA SER A 181 -31.75 -1.37 -23.48
C SER A 181 -31.84 -0.09 -22.64
N ALA A 182 -32.94 0.66 -22.85
CA ALA A 182 -33.22 1.85 -22.04
C ALA A 182 -33.36 1.50 -20.55
N ASP A 183 -34.00 0.37 -20.24
CA ASP A 183 -34.17 -0.13 -18.87
C ASP A 183 -32.82 -0.42 -18.18
N SER A 184 -31.85 -0.93 -18.94
CA SER A 184 -30.50 -1.22 -18.43
C SER A 184 -29.74 0.05 -18.05
N ARG A 185 -29.81 1.08 -18.90
CA ARG A 185 -29.20 2.39 -18.64
C ARG A 185 -29.91 3.13 -17.51
N ALA A 186 -31.24 3.05 -17.46
CA ALA A 186 -32.02 3.65 -16.37
C ALA A 186 -31.68 3.00 -15.02
N MET A 187 -31.55 1.67 -14.98
CA MET A 187 -31.14 0.96 -13.77
C MET A 187 -29.68 1.24 -13.40
N LEU A 188 -28.79 1.40 -14.39
CA LEU A 188 -27.39 1.78 -14.17
C LEU A 188 -27.29 3.17 -13.52
N GLU A 189 -28.01 4.17 -14.04
CA GLU A 189 -28.05 5.52 -13.46
C GLU A 189 -28.69 5.51 -12.06
N LYS A 190 -29.72 4.67 -11.85
CA LYS A 190 -30.36 4.54 -10.53
C LYS A 190 -29.43 3.93 -9.48
N GLU A 191 -28.62 2.94 -9.86
CA GLU A 191 -27.73 2.22 -8.94
C GLU A 191 -26.35 2.87 -8.78
N ARG A 192 -26.08 3.90 -9.58
CA ARG A 192 -24.88 4.72 -9.46
C ARG A 192 -24.90 5.45 -8.12
N ARG A 193 -24.06 4.98 -7.20
CA ARG A 193 -23.75 5.67 -5.94
C ARG A 193 -22.62 6.67 -6.19
N GLY A 194 -22.67 7.83 -5.56
CA GLY A 194 -21.93 9.05 -5.88
C GLY A 194 -20.43 8.88 -6.12
N VAL A 195 -19.61 9.25 -5.15
CA VAL A 195 -18.15 9.18 -5.23
C VAL A 195 -17.69 7.78 -4.85
N LEU A 196 -17.06 7.06 -5.78
CA LEU A 196 -16.47 5.74 -5.52
C LEU A 196 -15.16 5.87 -4.73
N PHE A 197 -15.01 5.07 -3.67
CA PHE A 197 -13.82 5.08 -2.79
C PHE A 197 -12.51 4.92 -3.57
N VAL A 198 -12.45 3.96 -4.50
CA VAL A 198 -11.24 3.63 -5.27
C VAL A 198 -10.71 4.83 -6.07
N ARG A 199 -11.58 5.79 -6.43
CA ARG A 199 -11.16 7.02 -7.14
C ARG A 199 -10.54 8.07 -6.22
N VAL A 200 -10.83 7.99 -4.92
CA VAL A 200 -10.45 9.01 -3.93
C VAL A 200 -9.48 8.49 -2.87
N GLN A 201 -9.26 7.19 -2.75
CA GLN A 201 -8.37 6.56 -1.77
C GLN A 201 -7.01 7.25 -1.67
N ARG A 202 -6.32 7.46 -2.81
CA ARG A 202 -5.02 8.14 -2.82
C ARG A 202 -5.10 9.57 -2.27
N LYS A 203 -6.16 10.30 -2.59
CA LYS A 203 -6.38 11.67 -2.06
C LYS A 203 -6.66 11.65 -0.56
N LEU A 204 -7.40 10.65 -0.07
CA LEU A 204 -7.68 10.47 1.35
C LEU A 204 -6.42 10.12 2.14
N ASN A 205 -5.56 9.25 1.61
CA ASN A 205 -4.27 8.94 2.23
C ASN A 205 -3.38 10.17 2.33
N PHE A 206 -3.26 10.97 1.27
CA PHE A 206 -2.51 12.24 1.35
C PHE A 206 -3.13 13.25 2.30
N TYR A 207 -4.46 13.31 2.36
CA TYR A 207 -5.18 14.17 3.29
C TYR A 207 -4.86 13.82 4.74
N LEU A 208 -4.94 12.54 5.11
CA LEU A 208 -4.62 12.08 6.47
C LEU A 208 -3.14 12.25 6.81
N ARG A 209 -2.24 11.97 5.85
CA ARG A 209 -0.81 12.18 6.03
C ARG A 209 -0.46 13.65 6.19
N ALA A 210 -1.18 14.56 5.54
CA ALA A 210 -1.00 15.98 5.72
C ALA A 210 -1.47 16.46 7.11
N LEU A 211 -2.49 15.83 7.70
CA LEU A 211 -2.95 16.15 9.05
C LEU A 211 -1.99 15.59 10.11
N TRP A 212 -1.75 14.28 10.12
CA TRP A 212 -1.04 13.62 11.24
C TRP A 212 0.40 13.17 10.94
N GLY A 213 0.93 13.45 9.75
CA GLY A 213 2.33 13.12 9.40
C GLY A 213 2.63 11.63 9.34
N ARG A 214 1.60 10.76 9.32
CA ARG A 214 1.74 9.30 9.26
C ARG A 214 0.80 8.71 8.22
N ASP A 215 1.09 7.47 7.84
CA ASP A 215 0.22 6.70 6.95
C ASP A 215 -0.90 6.00 7.75
N PHE A 216 -2.05 5.87 7.10
CA PHE A 216 -3.22 5.16 7.61
C PHE A 216 -3.71 4.15 6.57
N PHE A 217 -4.21 3.01 7.02
CA PHE A 217 -4.75 1.98 6.15
C PHE A 217 -6.25 2.18 6.01
N ILE A 218 -6.71 2.40 4.77
CA ILE A 218 -8.14 2.57 4.46
C ILE A 218 -8.56 1.52 3.45
N ARG A 219 -9.62 0.77 3.77
CA ARG A 219 -10.19 -0.25 2.90
C ARG A 219 -11.67 0.01 2.63
N PRO A 220 -12.16 -0.25 1.41
CA PRO A 220 -13.58 -0.24 1.14
C PRO A 220 -14.23 -1.50 1.71
N THR A 221 -15.37 -1.34 2.37
CA THR A 221 -16.27 -2.45 2.70
C THR A 221 -17.57 -2.26 1.93
N GLY A 222 -18.14 -3.36 1.46
CA GLY A 222 -19.44 -3.33 0.80
C GLY A 222 -20.50 -2.80 1.75
N ALA A 223 -20.99 -1.58 1.50
CA ALA A 223 -22.13 -0.98 2.21
C ALA A 223 -23.45 -1.61 1.69
N ASP A 224 -23.52 -2.94 1.75
CA ASP A 224 -24.62 -3.78 1.29
C ASP A 224 -25.84 -3.69 2.24
N PHE A 225 -25.68 -3.07 3.41
CA PHE A 225 -26.72 -2.88 4.40
C PHE A 225 -27.07 -1.39 4.51
N ALA A 226 -28.36 -1.08 4.55
CA ALA A 226 -28.85 0.27 4.85
C ALA A 226 -28.39 0.79 6.23
N ASP A 227 -27.81 -0.08 7.05
CA ASP A 227 -27.32 0.16 8.40
C ASP A 227 -25.77 0.08 8.50
N PHE A 228 -25.02 0.16 7.38
CA PHE A 228 -23.56 0.13 7.42
C PHE A 228 -23.00 1.38 8.13
N ARG A 229 -22.07 1.16 9.06
CA ARG A 229 -21.26 2.23 9.67
C ARG A 229 -19.78 2.01 9.38
N PRO A 230 -19.02 3.09 9.14
CA PRO A 230 -17.57 3.03 9.16
C PRO A 230 -17.08 2.44 10.48
N TYR A 231 -15.97 1.71 10.47
CA TYR A 231 -15.38 1.15 11.68
C TYR A 231 -13.88 0.94 11.55
N VAL A 232 -13.17 0.96 12.68
CA VAL A 232 -11.75 0.64 12.73
C VAL A 232 -11.56 -0.74 13.35
N GLU A 233 -10.85 -1.61 12.66
CA GLU A 233 -10.51 -2.96 13.13
C GLU A 233 -9.08 -3.27 12.71
N ASP A 234 -8.27 -3.81 13.62
CA ASP A 234 -6.83 -4.07 13.40
C ASP A 234 -6.07 -2.86 12.84
N ARG A 235 -6.44 -1.64 13.27
CA ARG A 235 -5.89 -0.36 12.78
C ARG A 235 -6.13 -0.09 11.29
N ILE A 236 -7.05 -0.81 10.67
CA ILE A 236 -7.55 -0.57 9.31
C ILE A 236 -8.89 0.14 9.42
N MET A 237 -9.02 1.26 8.71
CA MET A 237 -10.25 2.03 8.59
C MET A 237 -11.10 1.47 7.46
N TYR A 238 -12.24 0.87 7.81
CA TYR A 238 -13.21 0.37 6.86
C TYR A 238 -14.27 1.44 6.57
N VAL A 239 -14.34 1.85 5.31
CA VAL A 239 -15.24 2.91 4.84
C VAL A 239 -16.19 2.39 3.75
N PRO A 240 -17.31 3.08 3.46
CA PRO A 240 -18.20 2.69 2.38
C PRO A 240 -17.46 2.64 1.04
N ASP A 241 -17.81 1.67 0.19
CA ASP A 241 -17.30 1.53 -1.18
C ASP A 241 -17.73 2.69 -2.11
N ALA A 242 -18.84 3.36 -1.80
CA ALA A 242 -19.24 4.63 -2.38
C ALA A 242 -20.07 5.47 -1.42
N LEU A 243 -20.00 6.79 -1.59
CA LEU A 243 -20.82 7.76 -0.86
C LEU A 243 -21.53 8.70 -1.84
N ASP A 244 -22.83 8.90 -1.63
CA ASP A 244 -23.61 9.90 -2.35
C ASP A 244 -23.29 11.32 -1.84
N ASP A 245 -23.57 12.32 -2.68
CA ASP A 245 -23.59 13.71 -2.22
C ASP A 245 -24.79 13.88 -1.27
N VAL A 246 -24.59 14.58 -0.15
CA VAL A 246 -25.63 14.77 0.87
C VAL A 246 -25.95 16.26 0.97
N GLU A 247 -27.14 16.65 0.51
CA GLU A 247 -27.70 18.01 0.68
C GLU A 247 -26.70 19.14 0.36
N GLY A 248 -25.98 19.01 -0.76
CA GLY A 248 -24.99 20.01 -1.23
C GLY A 248 -23.57 19.82 -0.69
N VAL A 249 -23.32 18.81 0.14
CA VAL A 249 -21.98 18.35 0.52
C VAL A 249 -21.54 17.24 -0.43
N GLU A 250 -20.44 17.46 -1.15
CA GLU A 250 -19.88 16.45 -2.06
C GLU A 250 -19.46 15.19 -1.29
N GLY A 251 -19.68 14.00 -1.85
CA GLY A 251 -19.33 12.72 -1.20
C GLY A 251 -17.84 12.60 -0.82
N LEU A 252 -16.95 13.33 -1.49
CA LEU A 252 -15.54 13.44 -1.10
C LEU A 252 -15.36 14.11 0.26
N GLU A 253 -16.15 15.13 0.58
CA GLU A 253 -16.09 15.81 1.87
C GLU A 253 -16.66 14.91 2.98
N VAL A 254 -17.68 14.11 2.67
CA VAL A 254 -18.18 13.07 3.59
C VAL A 254 -17.06 12.05 3.88
N TYR A 255 -16.37 11.55 2.86
CA TYR A 255 -15.20 10.69 3.07
C TYR A 255 -14.13 11.34 3.94
N ARG A 256 -13.78 12.61 3.67
CA ARG A 256 -12.79 13.36 4.48
C ARG A 256 -13.21 13.46 5.94
N ALA A 257 -14.48 13.74 6.19
CA ALA A 257 -15.04 13.84 7.54
C ALA A 257 -14.94 12.49 8.26
N THR A 258 -15.33 11.40 7.58
CA THR A 258 -15.29 10.04 8.11
C THR A 258 -13.87 9.60 8.44
N VAL A 259 -12.95 9.69 7.49
CA VAL A 259 -11.58 9.21 7.72
C VAL A 259 -10.83 10.09 8.73
N ALA A 260 -11.12 11.40 8.80
CA ALA A 260 -10.55 12.26 9.83
C ALA A 260 -11.08 11.92 11.22
N HIS A 261 -12.36 11.58 11.35
CA HIS A 261 -12.97 11.13 12.61
C HIS A 261 -12.33 9.83 13.11
N MET A 262 -12.26 8.82 12.24
CA MET A 262 -11.64 7.53 12.55
C MET A 262 -10.15 7.66 12.87
N ALA A 263 -9.43 8.51 12.13
CA ALA A 263 -8.04 8.82 12.44
C ALA A 263 -7.89 9.55 13.78
N ALA A 264 -8.81 10.44 14.15
CA ALA A 264 -8.80 11.11 15.45
C ALA A 264 -8.92 10.10 16.60
N HIS A 265 -9.78 9.08 16.48
CA HIS A 265 -9.80 7.95 17.43
C HIS A 265 -8.45 7.25 17.52
N MET A 266 -7.85 6.88 16.39
CA MET A 266 -6.55 6.20 16.38
C MET A 266 -5.40 7.05 16.96
N MET A 267 -5.51 8.38 16.91
CA MET A 267 -4.46 9.29 17.36
C MET A 267 -4.63 9.76 18.80
N TYR A 268 -5.88 9.87 19.26
CA TYR A 268 -6.19 10.55 20.52
C TYR A 268 -6.83 9.64 21.58
N THR A 269 -7.23 8.42 21.22
CA THR A 269 -7.67 7.40 22.18
C THR A 269 -6.44 6.70 22.74
N SER A 270 -6.04 7.10 23.95
CA SER A 270 -4.76 6.71 24.56
C SER A 270 -4.79 5.32 25.23
N LYS A 271 -5.97 4.85 25.65
CA LYS A 271 -6.18 3.56 26.31
C LYS A 271 -7.48 2.93 25.83
N SER A 272 -7.58 1.60 25.85
CA SER A 272 -8.88 0.95 25.72
C SER A 272 -9.71 1.19 26.99
N MET A 273 -11.03 1.25 26.83
CA MET A 273 -11.97 1.28 27.94
C MET A 273 -12.50 -0.12 28.19
N SER A 274 -12.48 -0.57 29.45
CA SER A 274 -13.13 -1.83 29.80
C SER A 274 -14.64 -1.73 29.55
N ALA A 275 -15.15 -2.68 28.76
CA ALA A 275 -16.58 -2.88 28.55
C ALA A 275 -17.22 -3.72 29.66
N GLU A 276 -16.43 -4.24 30.61
CA GLU A 276 -16.94 -5.07 31.69
C GLU A 276 -18.01 -4.33 32.50
N GLN A 277 -19.14 -5.01 32.76
CA GLN A 277 -20.27 -4.49 33.53
C GLN A 277 -21.04 -3.32 32.88
N LEU A 278 -20.72 -2.93 31.64
CA LEU A 278 -21.50 -1.96 30.90
C LEU A 278 -22.60 -2.61 30.07
N SER A 279 -23.78 -1.99 30.05
CA SER A 279 -24.83 -2.31 29.09
C SER A 279 -24.50 -1.74 27.71
N PRO A 280 -25.01 -2.35 26.61
CA PRO A 280 -24.81 -1.81 25.27
C PRO A 280 -25.29 -0.35 25.09
N ALA A 281 -26.35 0.04 25.80
CA ALA A 281 -26.81 1.43 25.80
C ALA A 281 -25.80 2.36 26.48
N GLN A 282 -25.21 1.97 27.63
CA GLN A 282 -24.15 2.76 28.26
C GLN A 282 -22.93 2.91 27.34
N MET A 283 -22.54 1.83 26.65
CA MET A 283 -21.46 1.88 25.66
C MET A 283 -21.74 2.92 24.57
N PHE A 284 -22.97 2.99 24.05
CA PHE A 284 -23.35 4.01 23.08
C PHE A 284 -23.14 5.45 23.61
N PHE A 285 -23.61 5.75 24.82
CA PHE A 285 -23.45 7.10 25.39
C PHE A 285 -21.99 7.43 25.69
N ILE A 286 -21.19 6.45 26.11
CA ILE A 286 -19.74 6.64 26.29
C ILE A 286 -19.06 6.91 24.95
N GLY A 287 -19.38 6.14 23.91
CA GLY A 287 -18.88 6.36 22.55
C GLY A 287 -19.21 7.76 22.04
N LEU A 288 -20.45 8.24 22.25
CA LEU A 288 -20.86 9.60 21.87
C LEU A 288 -19.99 10.69 22.51
N LEU A 289 -19.60 10.51 23.77
CA LEU A 289 -18.72 11.44 24.49
C LEU A 289 -17.26 11.30 24.07
N GLU A 290 -16.83 10.09 23.72
CA GLU A 290 -15.48 9.87 23.21
C GLU A 290 -15.31 10.49 21.82
N ASP A 291 -16.28 10.33 20.93
CA ASP A 291 -16.33 11.02 19.64
C ASP A 291 -16.12 12.54 19.83
N ALA A 292 -16.88 13.15 20.74
CA ALA A 292 -16.75 14.57 21.03
C ALA A 292 -15.36 14.95 21.60
N ARG A 293 -14.74 14.09 22.41
CA ARG A 293 -13.40 14.32 22.96
C ARG A 293 -12.33 14.28 21.87
N VAL A 294 -12.34 13.24 21.02
CA VAL A 294 -11.34 13.09 19.95
C VAL A 294 -11.53 14.15 18.87
N GLU A 295 -12.78 14.51 18.54
CA GLU A 295 -13.10 15.61 17.63
C GLU A 295 -12.65 16.95 18.20
N TYR A 296 -12.88 17.22 19.50
CA TYR A 296 -12.40 18.46 20.13
C TYR A 296 -10.89 18.60 19.98
N LYS A 297 -10.13 17.55 20.32
CA LYS A 297 -8.67 17.57 20.20
C LYS A 297 -8.22 17.72 18.75
N ALA A 298 -8.87 17.02 17.82
CA ALA A 298 -8.62 17.17 16.39
C ALA A 298 -8.86 18.60 15.90
N VAL A 299 -9.91 19.28 16.39
CA VAL A 299 -10.21 20.67 16.05
C VAL A 299 -9.18 21.64 16.59
N GLN A 300 -8.62 21.40 17.79
CA GLN A 300 -7.56 22.25 18.34
C GLN A 300 -6.31 22.21 17.46
N GLU A 301 -5.93 21.03 16.98
CA GLU A 301 -4.79 20.87 16.05
C GLU A 301 -5.13 21.35 14.62
N PHE A 302 -6.36 21.08 14.16
CA PHE A 302 -6.83 21.34 12.80
C PHE A 302 -8.20 22.03 12.78
N PRO A 303 -8.25 23.37 12.94
CA PRO A 303 -9.52 24.11 13.04
C PRO A 303 -10.47 23.95 11.85
N GLY A 304 -9.94 23.60 10.67
CA GLY A 304 -10.73 23.32 9.47
C GLY A 304 -11.68 22.13 9.62
N LEU A 305 -11.35 21.15 10.47
CA LEU A 305 -12.20 19.97 10.72
C LEU A 305 -13.52 20.35 11.38
N LYS A 306 -13.54 21.38 12.26
CA LYS A 306 -14.77 21.87 12.90
C LYS A 306 -15.78 22.28 11.84
N ARG A 307 -15.36 23.04 10.84
CA ARG A 307 -16.24 23.50 9.76
C ARG A 307 -16.82 22.33 8.96
N LEU A 308 -16.00 21.31 8.69
CA LEU A 308 -16.41 20.13 7.93
C LEU A 308 -17.47 19.31 8.69
N TRP A 309 -17.17 18.92 9.93
CA TRP A 309 -18.10 18.14 10.77
C TRP A 309 -19.37 18.91 11.11
N HIS A 310 -19.25 20.21 11.41
CA HIS A 310 -20.39 21.07 11.69
C HIS A 310 -21.33 21.19 10.47
N ALA A 311 -20.79 21.25 9.25
CA ALA A 311 -21.62 21.30 8.04
C ALA A 311 -22.45 20.01 7.87
N LEU A 312 -21.89 18.84 8.20
CA LEU A 312 -22.58 17.56 8.12
C LEU A 312 -23.63 17.39 9.24
N MET A 313 -23.34 17.83 10.46
CA MET A 313 -24.28 17.75 11.58
C MET A 313 -25.50 18.68 11.45
N LEU A 314 -25.41 19.72 10.60
CA LEU A 314 -26.53 20.63 10.34
C LEU A 314 -27.50 20.13 9.27
N LEU A 315 -27.17 19.02 8.59
CA LEU A 315 -28.01 18.47 7.54
C LEU A 315 -29.34 17.99 8.14
N LYS A 316 -30.43 18.24 7.41
CA LYS A 316 -31.77 17.79 7.82
C LYS A 316 -32.06 16.44 7.19
N HIS A 317 -32.56 15.52 7.99
CA HIS A 317 -33.05 14.23 7.50
C HIS A 317 -34.49 14.39 6.97
N ASP A 318 -34.75 13.84 5.78
CA ASP A 318 -36.08 13.81 5.17
C ASP A 318 -37.07 12.95 5.97
N GLU A 319 -36.58 11.86 6.56
CA GLU A 319 -37.37 10.94 7.36
C GLU A 319 -37.32 11.31 8.86
N PRO A 320 -38.48 11.31 9.56
CA PRO A 320 -38.51 11.56 10.99
C PRO A 320 -37.79 10.44 11.74
N ALA A 321 -37.18 10.78 12.89
CA ALA A 321 -36.53 9.78 13.72
C ALA A 321 -37.51 8.69 14.19
N GLU A 322 -37.03 7.45 14.27
CA GLU A 322 -37.80 6.34 14.87
C GLU A 322 -38.17 6.61 16.34
N HIS A 323 -37.37 7.42 17.04
CA HIS A 323 -37.60 7.81 18.43
C HIS A 323 -37.17 9.26 18.68
N LYS A 324 -37.98 10.03 19.44
CA LYS A 324 -37.73 11.45 19.77
C LYS A 324 -36.35 11.73 20.36
N THR A 325 -35.78 10.76 21.07
CA THR A 325 -34.45 10.88 21.70
C THR A 325 -33.34 11.02 20.68
N MET A 326 -33.50 10.47 19.47
CA MET A 326 -32.46 10.56 18.43
C MET A 326 -32.25 12.00 17.97
N ASP A 327 -33.33 12.74 17.72
CA ASP A 327 -33.26 14.18 17.38
C ASP A 327 -32.57 14.98 18.51
N ILE A 328 -32.82 14.62 19.77
CA ILE A 328 -32.18 15.25 20.94
C ILE A 328 -30.68 14.94 20.98
N LEU A 329 -30.29 13.69 20.75
CA LEU A 329 -28.89 13.26 20.76
C LEU A 329 -28.08 13.84 19.59
N GLU A 330 -28.69 14.02 18.43
CA GLU A 330 -28.07 14.66 17.26
C GLU A 330 -27.81 16.14 17.55
N GLY A 331 -28.84 16.86 18.02
CA GLY A 331 -28.68 18.25 18.44
C GLY A 331 -27.72 18.43 19.62
N PHE A 332 -27.61 17.42 20.48
CA PHE A 332 -26.67 17.44 21.60
C PHE A 332 -25.22 17.18 21.16
N ALA A 333 -24.96 16.30 20.18
CA ALA A 333 -23.62 16.16 19.63
C ALA A 333 -23.11 17.44 18.96
N LEU A 334 -24.00 18.21 18.31
CA LEU A 334 -23.65 19.53 17.80
C LEU A 334 -23.26 20.50 18.93
N GLN A 335 -23.94 20.46 20.08
CA GLN A 335 -23.56 21.25 21.27
C GLN A 335 -22.20 20.83 21.85
N LEU A 336 -21.85 19.54 21.75
CA LEU A 336 -20.53 19.06 22.18
C LEU A 336 -19.42 19.51 21.23
N LEU A 337 -19.69 19.60 19.92
CA LEU A 337 -18.75 20.10 18.92
C LEU A 337 -18.59 21.63 18.96
N ASP A 338 -19.67 22.37 19.25
CA ASP A 338 -19.68 23.83 19.27
C ASP A 338 -20.33 24.41 20.54
N SER A 339 -19.52 25.08 21.36
CA SER A 339 -19.94 25.69 22.64
C SER A 339 -20.96 26.82 22.49
N GLU A 340 -21.07 27.43 21.31
CA GLU A 340 -22.05 28.49 21.03
C GLU A 340 -23.45 27.95 20.77
N VAL A 341 -23.58 26.66 20.44
CA VAL A 341 -24.86 26.02 20.18
C VAL A 341 -25.53 25.64 21.50
N LYS A 342 -26.81 25.99 21.66
CA LYS A 342 -27.64 25.59 22.79
C LYS A 342 -28.91 24.91 22.32
N GLY A 343 -29.31 23.85 23.01
CA GLY A 343 -30.55 23.12 22.75
C GLY A 343 -31.73 23.64 23.56
N SER A 344 -32.89 23.01 23.35
CA SER A 344 -34.11 23.31 24.12
C SER A 344 -34.12 22.69 25.52
N ASP A 345 -33.18 21.79 25.84
CA ASP A 345 -33.11 21.08 27.11
C ASP A 345 -32.08 21.70 28.05
N GLU A 346 -32.56 22.35 29.11
CA GLU A 346 -31.72 23.06 30.08
C GLU A 346 -30.77 22.13 30.87
N GLN A 347 -31.16 20.88 31.10
CA GLN A 347 -30.29 19.93 31.79
C GLN A 347 -29.13 19.50 30.88
N LEU A 348 -29.39 19.30 29.59
CA LEU A 348 -28.35 19.00 28.61
C LEU A 348 -27.45 20.21 28.33
N ASN A 349 -28.01 21.43 28.29
CA ASN A 349 -27.21 22.66 28.17
C ASN A 349 -26.18 22.79 29.31
N LYS A 350 -26.60 22.55 30.56
CA LYS A 350 -25.69 22.56 31.72
C LYS A 350 -24.65 21.43 31.65
N PHE A 351 -25.03 20.28 31.12
CA PHE A 351 -24.11 19.17 30.92
C PHE A 351 -23.07 19.51 29.84
N ALA A 352 -23.46 20.12 28.73
CA ALA A 352 -22.54 20.58 27.68
C ALA A 352 -21.60 21.68 28.20
N GLU A 353 -22.10 22.63 29.00
CA GLU A 353 -21.26 23.64 29.67
C GLU A 353 -20.23 22.99 30.60
N LYS A 354 -20.63 21.95 31.35
CA LYS A 354 -19.72 21.15 32.18
C LYS A 354 -18.65 20.45 31.32
N PHE A 355 -19.02 19.88 30.18
CA PHE A 355 -18.08 19.27 29.23
C PHE A 355 -17.04 20.30 28.75
N HIS A 356 -17.49 21.42 28.19
CA HIS A 356 -16.63 22.48 27.65
C HIS A 356 -15.73 23.13 28.71
N SER A 357 -16.18 23.22 29.97
CA SER A 357 -15.35 23.76 31.06
C SER A 357 -14.18 22.86 31.47
N LYS A 358 -14.20 21.57 31.11
CA LYS A 358 -13.20 20.58 31.54
C LYS A 358 -12.42 19.94 30.40
N ILE A 359 -12.95 19.97 29.18
CA ILE A 359 -12.37 19.25 28.04
C ILE A 359 -10.96 19.72 27.70
N GLU A 360 -10.64 21.01 27.86
CA GLU A 360 -9.28 21.53 27.59
C GLU A 360 -8.22 20.87 28.49
N GLU A 361 -8.52 20.67 29.77
CA GLU A 361 -7.63 19.97 30.72
C GLU A 361 -7.67 18.45 30.54
N LYS A 362 -8.84 17.91 30.13
CA LYS A 362 -9.13 16.47 30.07
C LYS A 362 -9.07 15.85 28.68
N GLN A 363 -8.60 16.58 27.68
CA GLN A 363 -8.57 16.13 26.29
C GLN A 363 -7.72 14.87 26.07
N ASP A 364 -6.74 14.58 26.92
CA ASP A 364 -5.86 13.39 26.84
C ASP A 364 -6.33 12.20 27.70
N ASP A 365 -7.41 12.38 28.46
CA ASP A 365 -7.92 11.44 29.45
C ASP A 365 -9.24 10.83 28.97
N ASN A 366 -9.20 9.67 28.30
CA ASN A 366 -10.41 9.01 27.82
C ASN A 366 -11.33 8.50 28.95
N HIS A 367 -10.84 8.40 30.18
CA HIS A 367 -11.71 8.12 31.34
C HIS A 367 -12.68 9.28 31.62
N PHE A 368 -12.35 10.50 31.19
CA PHE A 368 -13.28 11.64 31.24
C PHE A 368 -14.53 11.37 30.39
N ALA A 369 -14.35 10.88 29.16
CA ALA A 369 -15.46 10.51 28.28
C ALA A 369 -16.29 9.37 28.87
N TRP A 370 -15.63 8.37 29.49
CA TRP A 370 -16.31 7.29 30.21
C TRP A 370 -17.23 7.82 31.33
N LEU A 371 -16.70 8.66 32.23
CA LEU A 371 -17.47 9.21 33.37
C LEU A 371 -18.65 10.08 32.90
N MET A 372 -18.40 10.95 31.92
CA MET A 372 -19.42 11.81 31.34
C MET A 372 -20.48 10.98 30.60
N GLY A 373 -20.09 9.93 29.87
CA GLY A 373 -21.00 9.03 29.16
C GLY A 373 -21.96 8.28 30.10
N VAL A 374 -21.45 7.77 31.22
CA VAL A 374 -22.29 7.14 32.26
C VAL A 374 -23.25 8.15 32.89
N GLU A 375 -22.78 9.37 33.17
CA GLU A 375 -23.65 10.44 33.69
C GLU A 375 -24.75 10.81 32.69
N LEU A 376 -24.43 10.90 31.39
CA LEU A 376 -25.41 11.17 30.34
C LEU A 376 -26.45 10.04 30.23
N TYR A 377 -26.00 8.78 30.26
CA TYR A 377 -26.89 7.61 30.30
C TYR A 377 -27.88 7.71 31.47
N ASN A 378 -27.41 8.04 32.67
CA ASN A 378 -28.26 8.16 33.87
C ASN A 378 -29.32 9.27 33.75
N ILE A 379 -29.02 10.35 33.01
CA ILE A 379 -30.00 11.42 32.72
C ILE A 379 -31.15 10.85 31.86
N PHE A 380 -30.84 10.14 30.77
CA PHE A 380 -31.85 9.56 29.90
C PHE A 380 -32.60 8.38 30.55
N GLU A 381 -31.90 7.58 31.37
CA GLU A 381 -32.50 6.49 32.15
C GLU A 381 -33.51 7.02 33.17
N GLY A 382 -33.14 8.06 33.93
CA GLY A 382 -34.02 8.70 34.91
C GLY A 382 -35.29 9.28 34.29
N ARG A 383 -35.23 9.66 33.01
CA ARG A 383 -36.37 10.15 32.23
C ARG A 383 -37.16 9.04 31.52
N LYS A 384 -36.64 7.80 31.52
CA LYS A 384 -37.16 6.65 30.75
C LYS A 384 -37.24 6.95 29.25
N GLU A 385 -36.22 7.65 28.74
CA GLU A 385 -36.13 8.09 27.35
C GLU A 385 -35.08 7.32 26.54
N ILE A 386 -34.56 6.21 27.08
CA ILE A 386 -33.58 5.35 26.40
C ILE A 386 -34.30 4.51 25.32
N PRO A 387 -33.99 4.69 24.03
CA PRO A 387 -34.49 3.83 22.96
C PRO A 387 -33.93 2.41 23.04
N SER A 388 -34.48 1.49 22.24
CA SER A 388 -33.85 0.18 22.07
C SER A 388 -32.48 0.31 21.39
N LEU A 389 -31.59 -0.66 21.64
CA LEU A 389 -30.24 -0.68 21.05
C LEU A 389 -30.26 -0.55 19.52
N ARG A 390 -31.18 -1.25 18.86
CA ARG A 390 -31.38 -1.16 17.39
C ARG A 390 -31.62 0.28 16.90
N ILE A 391 -32.30 1.10 17.70
CA ILE A 391 -32.58 2.50 17.36
C ILE A 391 -31.34 3.36 17.63
N LEU A 392 -30.62 3.12 18.73
CA LEU A 392 -29.37 3.81 19.05
C LEU A 392 -28.28 3.56 17.98
N GLU A 393 -28.16 2.32 17.50
CA GLU A 393 -27.24 1.94 16.42
C GLU A 393 -27.60 2.60 15.07
N ARG A 394 -28.81 3.17 14.93
CA ARG A 394 -29.26 3.98 13.79
C ARG A 394 -29.09 5.49 13.99
N TYR A 395 -28.22 5.90 14.90
CA TYR A 395 -27.82 7.30 15.08
C TYR A 395 -27.31 7.94 13.77
N ARG A 396 -27.89 9.07 13.38
CA ARG A 396 -27.85 9.62 12.02
C ARG A 396 -26.74 10.66 11.78
N ILE A 397 -25.62 10.54 12.50
CA ILE A 397 -24.41 11.32 12.17
C ILE A 397 -23.54 10.44 11.27
N ASP A 398 -23.79 10.55 9.96
CA ASP A 398 -23.35 9.57 8.95
C ASP A 398 -21.82 9.41 8.83
N TYR A 399 -21.05 10.42 9.22
CA TYR A 399 -19.59 10.35 9.10
C TYR A 399 -18.93 9.60 10.26
N ARG A 400 -19.60 9.44 11.41
CA ARG A 400 -19.01 8.82 12.60
C ARG A 400 -18.99 7.30 12.48
N ASP A 401 -18.01 6.69 13.13
CA ASP A 401 -17.84 5.25 13.16
C ASP A 401 -18.75 4.56 14.20
N ASP A 402 -18.60 3.25 14.35
CA ASP A 402 -19.32 2.45 15.34
C ASP A 402 -18.65 2.39 16.72
N ASN A 403 -17.58 3.16 16.92
CA ASN A 403 -16.86 3.25 18.18
C ASN A 403 -16.26 1.93 18.69
N ARG A 404 -16.16 0.88 17.87
CA ARG A 404 -15.62 -0.42 18.32
C ARG A 404 -14.17 -0.34 18.80
N ILE A 405 -13.39 0.57 18.22
CA ILE A 405 -11.98 0.81 18.54
C ILE A 405 -11.75 1.15 20.02
N ILE A 406 -12.75 1.71 20.69
CA ILE A 406 -12.64 2.15 22.08
C ILE A 406 -12.58 0.97 23.07
N TRP A 407 -13.22 -0.16 22.74
CA TRP A 407 -13.54 -1.21 23.72
C TRP A 407 -12.56 -2.38 23.76
N HIS A 408 -11.86 -2.64 22.66
CA HIS A 408 -11.00 -3.82 22.56
C HIS A 408 -9.69 -3.63 23.30
N TYR A 409 -9.32 -4.55 24.21
CA TYR A 409 -8.02 -5.24 24.34
C TYR A 409 -8.03 -6.12 25.61
N GLU A 410 -8.36 -7.41 25.50
CA GLU A 410 -8.06 -8.37 26.58
C GLU A 410 -7.25 -9.61 26.18
N ASP A 411 -6.92 -9.85 24.91
CA ASP A 411 -6.12 -11.03 24.53
C ASP A 411 -5.05 -10.78 23.46
N ILE A 412 -4.59 -9.54 23.30
CA ILE A 412 -3.49 -9.24 22.38
C ILE A 412 -2.55 -8.29 23.11
N ASN A 413 -1.39 -8.85 23.47
CA ASN A 413 -0.26 -8.17 24.07
C ASN A 413 -0.05 -6.81 23.39
N TRP A 414 0.09 -5.72 24.16
CA TRP A 414 0.40 -4.39 23.62
C TRP A 414 1.76 -4.36 22.89
N ASP A 415 2.58 -5.40 23.09
CA ASP A 415 3.82 -5.68 22.35
C ASP A 415 3.65 -6.66 21.15
N VAL A 416 2.46 -7.20 20.92
CA VAL A 416 2.16 -8.17 19.83
C VAL A 416 0.81 -7.86 19.19
N GLY A 417 0.57 -6.61 18.82
CA GLY A 417 -0.43 -6.32 17.80
C GLY A 417 0.11 -6.72 16.43
N ILE A 418 -0.73 -6.82 15.40
CA ILE A 418 -0.33 -6.93 13.98
C ILE A 418 0.29 -5.58 13.52
N GLU A 419 1.20 -5.04 14.33
CA GLU A 419 2.35 -4.31 13.83
C GLU A 419 3.31 -5.40 13.35
N TYR A 420 3.80 -5.28 12.12
CA TYR A 420 5.08 -5.88 11.78
C TYR A 420 6.07 -5.34 12.81
N MET A 421 6.41 -6.12 13.84
CA MET A 421 7.49 -5.76 14.75
C MET A 421 8.71 -5.54 13.86
N ALA A 422 9.26 -4.34 13.87
CA ALA A 422 10.55 -4.09 13.27
C ALA A 422 11.52 -5.15 13.82
N ALA A 423 12.13 -5.94 12.93
CA ALA A 423 13.13 -6.95 13.30
C ALA A 423 14.28 -6.34 14.12
N SER A 424 14.41 -5.01 14.11
CA SER A 424 15.32 -4.21 14.94
C SER A 424 15.18 -4.44 16.45
N LYS A 425 14.06 -5.01 16.96
CA LYS A 425 13.90 -5.32 18.40
C LYS A 425 14.21 -6.77 18.78
N ALA A 426 14.53 -7.64 17.83
CA ALA A 426 14.62 -9.07 18.11
C ALA A 426 16.03 -9.60 18.40
N GLN A 427 17.14 -8.87 18.16
CA GLN A 427 18.49 -9.39 18.47
C GLN A 427 19.30 -8.42 19.32
N VAL A 428 19.42 -8.70 20.63
CA VAL A 428 20.28 -7.94 21.53
C VAL A 428 21.67 -8.58 21.56
N ARG A 429 22.72 -7.83 21.17
CA ARG A 429 24.10 -8.33 21.21
C ARG A 429 24.80 -7.93 22.51
N TYR A 430 25.42 -8.88 23.21
CA TYR A 430 26.17 -8.63 24.45
C TYR A 430 27.65 -8.95 24.28
N GLU A 431 28.53 -8.08 24.80
CA GLU A 431 29.95 -8.40 24.93
C GLU A 431 30.18 -9.15 26.25
N VAL A 432 30.63 -10.39 26.16
CA VAL A 432 30.84 -11.28 27.31
C VAL A 432 32.29 -11.71 27.45
N SER A 433 32.71 -11.99 28.68
CA SER A 433 34.04 -12.53 28.96
C SER A 433 34.14 -14.02 28.58
N PRO A 434 35.36 -14.55 28.32
CA PRO A 434 35.57 -15.97 28.01
C PRO A 434 34.97 -16.95 29.02
N LEU A 435 34.98 -16.57 30.31
CA LEU A 435 34.45 -17.40 31.40
C LEU A 435 32.91 -17.45 31.37
N MET A 436 32.26 -16.34 31.01
CA MET A 436 30.80 -16.28 30.85
C MET A 436 30.34 -17.09 29.63
N MET A 437 31.09 -17.02 28.54
CA MET A 437 30.82 -17.82 27.33
C MET A 437 30.96 -19.33 27.59
N ALA A 438 31.95 -19.75 28.39
CA ALA A 438 32.20 -21.16 28.69
C ALA A 438 31.19 -21.80 29.69
N HIS A 439 30.48 -20.98 30.46
CA HIS A 439 29.52 -21.43 31.47
C HIS A 439 28.11 -21.69 30.91
N GLU A 440 27.79 -21.15 29.73
CA GLU A 440 26.52 -21.36 29.06
C GLU A 440 26.60 -22.60 28.16
N VAL A 441 26.15 -23.75 28.67
CA VAL A 441 26.33 -25.06 27.99
C VAL A 441 25.20 -25.36 26.99
N ASP A 442 24.10 -24.59 27.00
CA ASP A 442 22.93 -24.80 26.13
C ASP A 442 22.69 -23.60 25.19
N CYS A 443 23.50 -23.48 24.13
CA CYS A 443 23.26 -22.50 23.06
C CYS A 443 22.57 -23.15 21.85
N GLU A 444 21.34 -23.63 22.03
CA GLU A 444 20.49 -24.13 20.91
C GLU A 444 19.92 -23.01 20.03
N LEU A 445 20.22 -21.72 20.33
CA LEU A 445 19.65 -20.54 19.67
C LEU A 445 20.68 -19.64 18.97
N ALA A 446 21.87 -20.12 18.59
CA ALA A 446 22.88 -19.31 17.89
C ALA A 446 22.67 -19.23 16.35
N GLY A 447 21.41 -19.20 15.90
CA GLY A 447 21.02 -19.03 14.50
C GLY A 447 20.60 -17.60 14.15
N ASP A 448 20.20 -17.35 12.90
CA ASP A 448 19.70 -16.03 12.45
C ASP A 448 18.32 -15.68 13.08
N ASP A 449 17.77 -16.61 13.86
CA ASP A 449 16.55 -16.60 14.67
C ASP A 449 16.82 -16.43 16.19
N ALA A 450 18.08 -16.21 16.60
CA ALA A 450 18.46 -15.91 17.98
C ALA A 450 17.77 -14.63 18.50
N GLN A 451 17.40 -14.58 19.78
CA GLN A 451 16.93 -13.33 20.40
C GLN A 451 18.05 -12.52 21.07
N GLU A 452 19.16 -13.20 21.40
CA GLU A 452 20.37 -12.61 21.99
C GLU A 452 21.62 -13.23 21.35
N VAL A 453 22.63 -12.40 21.02
CA VAL A 453 23.89 -12.86 20.42
C VAL A 453 25.07 -12.42 21.28
N TRP A 454 25.78 -13.37 21.89
CA TRP A 454 26.93 -13.07 22.73
C TRP A 454 28.22 -13.05 21.90
N ILE A 455 29.02 -12.00 22.05
CA ILE A 455 30.29 -11.78 21.34
C ILE A 455 31.42 -11.71 22.37
N CYS A 456 32.43 -12.59 22.22
CA CYS A 456 33.65 -12.53 23.01
C CYS A 456 34.80 -11.96 22.16
N LYS A 457 35.35 -10.81 22.56
CA LYS A 457 36.47 -10.15 21.87
C LYS A 457 37.85 -10.67 22.28
N ASP A 458 37.92 -11.36 23.41
CA ASP A 458 39.19 -11.87 23.93
C ASP A 458 39.65 -13.10 23.12
N LEU A 459 40.94 -13.14 22.78
CA LEU A 459 41.51 -14.20 21.96
C LEU A 459 41.56 -15.51 22.75
N MET A 460 40.63 -16.43 22.46
CA MET A 460 40.57 -17.76 23.05
C MET A 460 40.78 -18.82 21.98
N ARG A 461 41.73 -19.74 22.21
CA ARG A 461 42.08 -20.83 21.29
C ARG A 461 41.27 -22.08 21.64
N PHE A 462 40.88 -22.86 20.64
CA PHE A 462 40.03 -24.05 20.81
C PHE A 462 40.68 -25.15 21.68
N TYR A 463 42.01 -25.24 21.67
CA TYR A 463 42.80 -26.17 22.47
C TYR A 463 44.03 -25.46 23.06
N GLU A 464 44.27 -25.63 24.37
CA GLU A 464 45.40 -24.99 25.08
C GLU A 464 46.79 -25.50 24.64
N ASP A 465 46.85 -26.65 23.96
CA ASP A 465 48.11 -27.35 23.66
C ASP A 465 48.69 -27.10 22.24
N ASP A 466 48.02 -26.33 21.38
CA ASP A 466 48.54 -26.02 20.03
C ASP A 466 49.33 -24.69 20.03
N LEU A 467 50.65 -24.83 20.22
CA LEU A 467 51.64 -23.73 20.29
C LEU A 467 52.15 -23.25 18.91
N THR A 468 51.45 -23.57 17.82
CA THR A 468 51.78 -23.05 16.50
C THR A 468 51.20 -21.64 16.29
N ASP A 469 51.90 -20.77 15.55
CA ASP A 469 51.43 -19.42 15.15
C ASP A 469 50.29 -19.46 14.12
N THR A 470 49.82 -20.66 13.74
CA THR A 470 48.75 -20.92 12.79
C THR A 470 47.44 -21.36 13.45
N ALA A 471 47.36 -21.36 14.78
CA ALA A 471 46.14 -21.76 15.49
C ALA A 471 45.01 -20.77 15.24
N LYS A 472 43.82 -21.28 14.90
CA LYS A 472 42.62 -20.48 14.67
C LYS A 472 41.94 -20.16 16.00
N SER A 473 41.48 -18.94 16.15
CA SER A 473 40.60 -18.54 17.25
C SER A 473 39.21 -19.16 17.10
N PHE A 474 38.44 -19.25 18.19
CA PHE A 474 37.03 -19.66 18.15
C PHE A 474 36.23 -18.94 17.05
N ASN A 475 36.48 -17.64 16.83
CA ASN A 475 35.82 -16.83 15.81
C ASN A 475 36.24 -17.21 14.37
N GLU A 476 37.49 -17.61 14.16
CA GLU A 476 38.01 -18.04 12.85
C GLU A 476 37.58 -19.47 12.48
N GLU A 477 37.34 -20.32 13.47
CA GLU A 477 36.97 -21.72 13.30
C GLU A 477 35.44 -21.92 13.15
N TRP A 478 34.65 -21.10 13.84
CA TRP A 478 33.18 -21.03 13.66
C TRP A 478 32.71 -20.14 12.50
N GLY A 479 33.63 -19.40 11.87
CA GLY A 479 33.48 -18.96 10.47
C GLY A 479 32.21 -18.15 10.16
N LYS A 480 31.75 -17.26 11.04
CA LYS A 480 30.84 -16.17 10.63
C LYS A 480 31.65 -14.89 10.50
N GLU A 481 31.83 -14.46 9.25
CA GLU A 481 32.46 -13.18 8.91
C GLU A 481 31.73 -12.03 9.65
N PRO A 482 32.42 -11.02 10.20
CA PRO A 482 31.76 -9.93 10.90
C PRO A 482 30.91 -9.13 9.92
N ILE A 483 29.61 -9.42 9.90
CA ILE A 483 28.61 -8.66 9.16
C ILE A 483 28.40 -7.33 9.89
N SER A 484 28.22 -6.23 9.15
CA SER A 484 27.78 -4.97 9.75
C SER A 484 26.49 -5.17 10.55
N ASP A 485 26.18 -4.22 11.43
CA ASP A 485 24.82 -4.16 11.97
C ASP A 485 23.82 -4.10 10.80
N PRO A 486 22.67 -4.78 10.90
CA PRO A 486 21.65 -4.75 9.86
C PRO A 486 21.19 -3.31 9.65
N PHE A 487 21.38 -2.81 8.43
CA PHE A 487 20.82 -1.52 8.04
C PHE A 487 19.42 -1.78 7.50
N HIS A 488 18.42 -1.32 8.24
CA HIS A 488 17.04 -1.42 7.81
C HIS A 488 16.65 -0.20 6.97
N TYR A 489 16.05 -0.47 5.82
CA TYR A 489 15.55 0.54 4.89
C TYR A 489 14.06 0.29 4.66
N HIS A 490 13.33 1.37 4.45
CA HIS A 490 11.93 1.29 4.08
C HIS A 490 11.81 0.80 2.63
N GLU A 491 11.05 -0.27 2.39
CA GLU A 491 10.84 -0.79 1.03
C GLU A 491 9.54 -0.22 0.46
N TRP A 492 9.57 0.30 -0.76
CA TRP A 492 8.35 0.71 -1.44
C TRP A 492 7.52 -0.52 -1.82
N ASP A 493 6.35 -0.66 -1.22
CA ASP A 493 5.39 -1.68 -1.62
C ASP A 493 4.38 -1.07 -2.60
N TYR A 494 4.47 -1.55 -3.84
CA TYR A 494 3.62 -1.08 -4.92
C TYR A 494 2.15 -1.52 -4.74
N GLN A 495 1.82 -2.53 -3.92
CA GLN A 495 0.44 -2.99 -3.67
C GLN A 495 -0.31 -1.98 -2.80
N ILE A 496 0.32 -1.57 -1.70
CA ILE A 496 -0.23 -0.58 -0.76
C ILE A 496 0.08 0.86 -1.18
N GLN A 497 0.90 1.05 -2.22
CA GLN A 497 1.38 2.37 -2.70
C GLN A 497 2.02 3.19 -1.56
N LEU A 498 2.74 2.51 -0.68
CA LEU A 498 3.35 3.07 0.52
C LEU A 498 4.68 2.36 0.80
N HIS A 499 5.55 3.04 1.54
CA HIS A 499 6.76 2.40 2.06
C HIS A 499 6.41 1.50 3.25
N ARG A 500 6.79 0.23 3.18
CA ARG A 500 6.86 -0.65 4.35
C ARG A 500 8.04 -0.21 5.20
N PRO A 501 7.83 0.17 6.47
CA PRO A 501 8.91 0.57 7.34
C PRO A 501 9.85 -0.61 7.59
N ASP A 502 11.15 -0.33 7.55
CA ASP A 502 12.26 -1.23 7.92
C ASP A 502 12.21 -2.64 7.29
N TRP A 503 11.61 -2.73 6.10
CA TRP A 503 11.31 -3.99 5.42
C TRP A 503 12.53 -4.59 4.71
N ALA A 504 13.33 -3.75 4.05
CA ALA A 504 14.56 -4.18 3.41
C ALA A 504 15.69 -4.18 4.45
N THR A 505 16.33 -5.33 4.67
CA THR A 505 17.51 -5.43 5.54
C THR A 505 18.75 -5.57 4.67
N VAL A 506 19.63 -4.59 4.75
CA VAL A 506 20.89 -4.56 4.01
C VAL A 506 22.02 -4.87 4.98
N TYR A 507 22.77 -5.91 4.63
CA TYR A 507 23.99 -6.29 5.34
C TYR A 507 25.19 -5.78 4.54
N GLU A 508 25.93 -4.83 5.10
CA GLU A 508 27.15 -4.37 4.47
C GLU A 508 28.28 -5.35 4.76
N ARG A 509 28.93 -5.80 3.68
CA ARG A 509 30.12 -6.64 3.75
C ARG A 509 31.30 -5.86 3.22
N ARG A 510 32.44 -5.92 3.91
CA ARG A 510 33.69 -5.36 3.38
C ARG A 510 34.30 -6.35 2.39
N ALA A 511 34.55 -5.90 1.17
CA ALA A 511 35.26 -6.70 0.18
C ALA A 511 36.67 -7.03 0.67
N THR A 512 37.10 -8.27 0.46
CA THR A 512 38.49 -8.69 0.70
C THR A 512 39.41 -8.05 -0.35
N LYS A 513 40.68 -7.85 0.02
CA LYS A 513 41.68 -7.33 -0.94
C LYS A 513 41.98 -8.43 -1.97
N GLY A 514 41.71 -8.15 -3.25
CA GLY A 514 42.08 -9.00 -4.37
C GLY A 514 43.53 -8.78 -4.85
N ASP A 515 43.93 -9.53 -5.87
CA ASP A 515 45.23 -9.40 -6.53
C ASP A 515 45.21 -8.25 -7.56
N PRO A 516 46.07 -7.23 -7.45
CA PRO A 516 46.17 -6.15 -8.44
C PRO A 516 46.57 -6.62 -9.84
N GLU A 517 47.30 -7.73 -9.97
CA GLU A 517 47.79 -8.21 -11.27
C GLU A 517 46.64 -8.59 -12.22
N ASP A 518 45.51 -9.04 -11.68
CA ASP A 518 44.30 -9.36 -12.45
C ASP A 518 43.76 -8.13 -13.20
N ILE A 519 43.81 -6.95 -12.56
CA ILE A 519 43.33 -5.70 -13.14
C ILE A 519 44.27 -5.24 -14.26
N ASP A 520 45.57 -5.33 -14.04
CA ASP A 520 46.58 -4.94 -15.03
C ASP A 520 46.48 -5.80 -16.30
N ASN A 521 46.25 -7.11 -16.14
CA ASN A 521 46.06 -8.03 -17.25
C ASN A 521 44.81 -7.67 -18.09
N ILE A 522 43.69 -7.35 -17.44
CA ILE A 522 42.45 -6.92 -18.11
C ILE A 522 42.67 -5.63 -18.91
N LEU A 523 43.41 -4.66 -18.34
CA LEU A 523 43.72 -3.39 -19.01
C LEU A 523 44.66 -3.57 -20.21
N LEU A 524 45.58 -4.52 -20.14
CA LEU A 524 46.47 -4.88 -21.25
C LEU A 524 45.72 -5.57 -22.39
N GLU A 525 44.84 -6.53 -22.09
CA GLU A 525 44.01 -7.24 -23.07
C GLU A 525 43.10 -6.27 -23.83
N HIS A 526 42.44 -5.35 -23.11
CA HIS A 526 41.44 -4.43 -23.68
C HIS A 526 41.95 -3.01 -23.92
N LYS A 527 43.26 -2.84 -24.12
CA LYS A 527 43.92 -1.53 -24.31
C LYS A 527 43.26 -0.62 -25.36
N PRO A 528 42.82 -1.11 -26.55
CA PRO A 528 42.14 -0.26 -27.53
C PRO A 528 40.78 0.26 -27.04
N ILE A 529 40.04 -0.57 -26.29
CA ILE A 529 38.72 -0.23 -25.74
C ILE A 529 38.88 0.77 -24.61
N ALA A 530 39.83 0.54 -23.70
CA ALA A 530 40.17 1.48 -22.63
C ALA A 530 40.50 2.88 -23.17
N HIS A 531 41.29 2.95 -24.24
CA HIS A 531 41.63 4.22 -24.88
C HIS A 531 40.41 4.92 -25.50
N ARG A 532 39.51 4.17 -26.13
CA ARG A 532 38.28 4.71 -26.73
C ARG A 532 37.30 5.21 -25.67
N ILE A 533 37.12 4.48 -24.57
CA ILE A 533 36.28 4.91 -23.45
C ILE A 533 36.85 6.21 -22.88
N ARG A 534 38.16 6.28 -22.65
CA ARG A 534 38.83 7.50 -22.19
C ARG A 534 38.54 8.71 -23.11
N GLN A 535 38.69 8.54 -24.42
CA GLN A 535 38.37 9.60 -25.39
C GLN A 535 36.91 10.05 -25.32
N ILE A 536 35.95 9.13 -25.14
CA ILE A 536 34.53 9.46 -25.02
C ILE A 536 34.27 10.28 -23.74
N ILE A 537 34.86 9.88 -22.61
CA ILE A 537 34.64 10.61 -21.36
C ILE A 537 35.40 11.95 -21.37
N ASP A 538 36.58 12.03 -21.99
CA ASP A 538 37.30 13.30 -22.23
C ASP A 538 36.45 14.27 -23.06
N LEU A 539 35.75 13.79 -24.10
CA LEU A 539 34.83 14.61 -24.91
C LEU A 539 33.59 15.08 -24.14
N LEU A 540 33.21 14.37 -23.08
CA LEU A 540 32.12 14.73 -22.18
C LEU A 540 32.56 15.71 -21.07
N SER A 541 33.85 16.04 -20.99
CA SER A 541 34.35 17.08 -20.07
C SER A 541 33.84 18.46 -20.49
N PRO A 542 33.32 19.29 -19.57
CA PRO A 542 32.89 20.64 -19.91
C PRO A 542 34.06 21.47 -20.44
N ALA A 543 33.81 22.25 -21.48
CA ALA A 543 34.74 23.25 -21.97
C ALA A 543 34.78 24.46 -21.02
N GLY A 544 35.33 24.31 -19.81
CA GLY A 544 35.67 25.39 -18.87
C GLY A 544 34.68 26.56 -18.81
N VAL A 545 35.21 27.79 -18.90
CA VAL A 545 34.40 29.02 -18.88
C VAL A 545 33.66 29.20 -20.21
N GLN A 546 32.33 29.11 -20.19
CA GLN A 546 31.50 29.39 -21.36
C GLN A 546 30.91 30.80 -21.28
N ARG A 547 31.14 31.60 -22.33
CA ARG A 547 30.56 32.94 -22.49
C ARG A 547 29.16 32.83 -23.06
N GLN A 548 28.14 33.09 -22.25
CA GLN A 548 26.76 33.23 -22.70
C GLN A 548 26.48 34.70 -23.05
N ARG A 549 26.03 34.95 -24.28
CA ARG A 549 25.76 36.30 -24.83
C ARG A 549 24.26 36.50 -25.05
N GLY A 550 23.84 37.76 -25.12
CA GLY A 550 22.45 38.09 -25.43
C GLY A 550 21.52 37.91 -24.23
N LEU A 551 22.00 38.23 -23.03
CA LEU A 551 21.21 38.26 -21.81
C LEU A 551 20.69 39.69 -21.57
N GLU A 552 19.50 39.81 -20.98
CA GLU A 552 18.96 41.11 -20.54
C GLU A 552 19.66 41.59 -19.26
N ASP A 553 19.98 40.64 -18.37
CA ASP A 553 20.66 40.89 -17.11
C ASP A 553 21.90 39.97 -16.98
N GLY A 554 23.07 40.54 -17.22
CA GLY A 554 24.35 39.85 -17.30
C GLY A 554 25.46 40.73 -16.74
N ASP A 555 26.57 40.10 -16.36
CA ASP A 555 27.58 40.72 -15.50
C ASP A 555 28.52 41.67 -16.28
N GLU A 556 28.65 41.47 -17.59
CA GLU A 556 29.44 42.31 -18.50
C GLU A 556 28.61 42.75 -19.72
N VAL A 557 28.95 43.88 -20.33
CA VAL A 557 28.28 44.38 -21.54
C VAL A 557 28.93 43.77 -22.79
N ASP A 558 28.14 43.15 -23.67
CA ASP A 558 28.61 42.74 -25.00
C ASP A 558 28.62 43.97 -25.92
N LEU A 559 29.82 44.49 -26.18
CA LEU A 559 30.03 45.68 -26.99
C LEU A 559 29.38 45.58 -28.37
N ASN A 560 29.34 44.41 -28.99
CA ASN A 560 28.74 44.26 -30.32
C ASN A 560 27.22 44.43 -30.25
N ALA A 561 26.58 43.74 -29.30
CA ALA A 561 25.13 43.84 -29.09
C ALA A 561 24.72 45.26 -28.65
N ALA A 562 25.55 45.94 -27.85
CA ALA A 562 25.33 47.33 -27.45
C ALA A 562 25.48 48.31 -28.63
N ILE A 563 26.45 48.08 -29.52
CA ILE A 563 26.61 48.87 -30.75
C ILE A 563 25.39 48.67 -31.67
N ASP A 564 24.95 47.43 -31.88
CA ASP A 564 23.78 47.13 -32.71
C ASP A 564 22.49 47.75 -32.15
N ALA A 565 22.30 47.67 -30.82
CA ALA A 565 21.20 48.36 -30.14
C ALA A 565 21.27 49.88 -30.35
N MET A 566 22.46 50.48 -30.29
CA MET A 566 22.63 51.91 -30.51
C MET A 566 22.39 52.32 -31.97
N ILE A 567 22.75 51.46 -32.93
CA ILE A 567 22.41 51.63 -34.35
C ILE A 567 20.90 51.59 -34.54
N ALA A 568 20.21 50.58 -33.99
CA ALA A 568 18.75 50.44 -34.08
C ALA A 568 18.00 51.65 -33.52
N ILE A 569 18.40 52.16 -32.34
CA ILE A 569 17.83 53.38 -31.76
C ILE A 569 18.01 54.58 -32.70
N ARG A 570 19.17 54.73 -33.33
CA ARG A 570 19.43 55.82 -34.29
C ARG A 570 18.62 55.68 -35.58
N MET A 571 18.24 54.45 -35.95
CA MET A 571 17.34 54.17 -37.07
C MET A 571 15.84 54.30 -36.71
N GLY A 572 15.51 54.55 -35.44
CA GLY A 572 14.13 54.64 -34.95
C GLY A 572 13.45 53.28 -34.73
N GLU A 573 14.22 52.19 -34.71
CA GLU A 573 13.74 50.84 -34.45
C GLU A 573 13.84 50.51 -32.95
N GLN A 574 12.99 49.59 -32.46
CA GLN A 574 13.10 49.15 -31.07
C GLN A 574 14.32 48.21 -30.91
N PRO A 575 15.31 48.58 -30.07
CA PRO A 575 16.48 47.76 -29.83
C PRO A 575 16.12 46.54 -28.99
N SER A 576 16.86 45.44 -29.19
CA SER A 576 16.82 44.31 -28.28
C SER A 576 17.40 44.71 -26.91
N PRO A 577 16.73 44.42 -25.78
CA PRO A 577 17.26 44.71 -24.44
C PRO A 577 18.43 43.79 -24.04
N ARG A 578 18.76 42.79 -24.86
CA ARG A 578 19.74 41.73 -24.59
C ARG A 578 21.18 42.14 -24.93
N ILE A 579 21.71 43.15 -24.27
CA ILE A 579 23.05 43.72 -24.57
C ILE A 579 24.16 43.21 -23.64
N THR A 580 23.85 42.32 -22.70
CA THR A 580 24.80 41.85 -21.69
C THR A 580 25.22 40.39 -21.93
N MET A 581 26.32 39.99 -21.31
CA MET A 581 26.88 38.65 -21.33
C MET A 581 27.34 38.24 -19.93
N ARG A 582 27.36 36.93 -19.69
CA ARG A 582 27.80 36.33 -18.43
C ARG A 582 28.82 35.23 -18.72
N ASN A 583 29.86 35.17 -17.90
CA ASN A 583 30.80 34.05 -17.88
C ASN A 583 30.25 33.00 -16.91
N VAL A 584 29.73 31.89 -17.44
CA VAL A 584 29.26 30.78 -16.60
C VAL A 584 30.40 29.77 -16.50
N LEU A 585 30.88 29.54 -15.28
CA LEU A 585 31.72 28.40 -14.95
C LEU A 585 30.82 27.17 -14.94
N ASN A 586 30.86 26.37 -16.00
CA ASN A 586 30.24 25.06 -15.98
C ASN A 586 31.19 24.09 -15.29
N THR A 587 31.09 24.01 -13.96
CA THR A 587 31.68 22.92 -13.19
C THR A 587 30.79 21.68 -13.32
N ARG A 588 31.35 20.56 -13.79
CA ARG A 588 30.65 19.28 -13.73
C ARG A 588 30.72 18.80 -12.29
N ASP A 589 29.56 18.63 -11.66
CA ASP A 589 29.42 18.00 -10.36
C ASP A 589 28.79 16.63 -10.61
N LEU A 590 29.63 15.61 -10.81
CA LEU A 590 29.21 14.25 -11.09
C LEU A 590 29.84 13.31 -10.07
N SER A 591 29.00 12.55 -9.37
CA SER A 591 29.42 11.40 -8.58
C SER A 591 28.86 10.13 -9.21
N VAL A 592 29.70 9.10 -9.37
CA VAL A 592 29.31 7.86 -10.05
C VAL A 592 29.38 6.68 -9.09
N VAL A 593 28.28 5.95 -8.94
CA VAL A 593 28.25 4.67 -8.24
C VAL A 593 28.00 3.56 -9.26
N VAL A 594 28.92 2.62 -9.35
CA VAL A 594 28.78 1.42 -10.17
C VAL A 594 28.36 0.27 -9.25
N LEU A 595 27.12 -0.19 -9.40
CA LEU A 595 26.53 -1.25 -8.60
C LEU A 595 26.49 -2.55 -9.41
N LEU A 596 27.18 -3.59 -8.93
CA LEU A 596 27.32 -4.89 -9.58
C LEU A 596 26.42 -5.94 -8.94
N ASP A 597 25.69 -6.71 -9.75
CA ASP A 597 24.98 -7.90 -9.27
C ASP A 597 25.97 -9.06 -9.15
N LEU A 598 26.09 -9.61 -7.94
CA LEU A 598 26.98 -10.73 -7.61
C LEU A 598 26.19 -12.04 -7.35
N SER A 599 24.91 -12.09 -7.72
CA SER A 599 24.06 -13.27 -7.52
C SER A 599 24.50 -14.49 -8.33
N GLU A 600 24.05 -15.69 -7.93
CA GLU A 600 24.39 -16.95 -8.61
C GLU A 600 24.03 -16.96 -10.12
N SER A 601 23.08 -16.12 -10.52
CA SER A 601 22.64 -15.93 -11.91
C SER A 601 23.70 -15.33 -12.84
N THR A 602 24.77 -14.75 -12.30
CA THR A 602 25.86 -14.14 -13.07
C THR A 602 26.96 -15.12 -13.51
N ASN A 603 26.86 -16.41 -13.12
CA ASN A 603 27.82 -17.46 -13.49
C ASN A 603 27.49 -18.18 -14.82
N GLU A 604 26.44 -17.77 -15.54
CA GLU A 604 26.15 -18.30 -16.87
C GLU A 604 27.19 -17.83 -17.92
N PHE A 605 27.51 -18.70 -18.86
CA PHE A 605 28.36 -18.37 -20.00
C PHE A 605 27.57 -17.53 -21.01
N VAL A 606 28.23 -16.52 -21.60
CA VAL A 606 27.58 -15.67 -22.59
C VAL A 606 27.62 -16.35 -23.96
N GLY A 607 26.49 -16.92 -24.39
CA GLY A 607 26.35 -17.53 -25.73
C GLY A 607 27.38 -18.63 -25.99
N ASP A 608 28.15 -18.51 -27.08
CA ASP A 608 29.26 -19.41 -27.46
C ASP A 608 30.63 -18.97 -26.91
N SER A 609 30.68 -18.01 -25.96
CA SER A 609 31.95 -17.51 -25.42
C SER A 609 32.45 -18.29 -24.20
N ASP A 610 33.77 -18.35 -24.03
CA ASP A 610 34.42 -19.01 -22.88
C ASP A 610 34.37 -18.17 -21.58
N LYS A 611 33.69 -17.01 -21.58
CA LYS A 611 33.64 -16.08 -20.43
C LYS A 611 32.25 -16.08 -19.78
N THR A 612 32.22 -16.00 -18.46
CA THR A 612 30.97 -15.84 -17.70
C THR A 612 30.49 -14.40 -17.70
N ILE A 613 29.19 -14.17 -17.46
CA ILE A 613 28.62 -12.82 -17.32
C ILE A 613 29.36 -12.04 -16.21
N LEU A 614 29.71 -12.70 -15.11
CA LEU A 614 30.46 -12.11 -14.00
C LEU A 614 31.86 -11.64 -14.43
N GLN A 615 32.59 -12.45 -15.21
CA GLN A 615 33.92 -12.08 -15.71
C GLN A 615 33.84 -10.88 -16.65
N LEU A 616 32.87 -10.85 -17.57
CA LEU A 616 32.64 -9.72 -18.46
C LEU A 616 32.24 -8.45 -17.71
N THR A 617 31.43 -8.61 -16.66
CA THR A 617 31.00 -7.50 -15.80
C THR A 617 32.19 -6.92 -15.02
N ARG A 618 33.10 -7.78 -14.53
CA ARG A 618 34.37 -7.39 -13.90
C ARG A 618 35.28 -6.65 -14.88
N GLU A 619 35.43 -7.14 -16.11
CA GLU A 619 36.22 -6.48 -17.15
C GLU A 619 35.65 -5.11 -17.51
N ALA A 620 34.33 -5.00 -17.72
CA ALA A 620 33.66 -3.76 -18.03
C ALA A 620 33.75 -2.73 -16.88
N ALA A 621 33.50 -3.16 -15.64
CA ALA A 621 33.61 -2.30 -14.45
C ALA A 621 35.04 -1.77 -14.29
N THR A 622 36.06 -2.60 -14.55
CA THR A 622 37.47 -2.20 -14.49
C THR A 622 37.81 -1.12 -15.52
N LEU A 623 37.36 -1.31 -16.77
CA LEU A 623 37.60 -0.37 -17.86
C LEU A 623 36.93 0.98 -17.62
N VAL A 624 35.69 0.98 -17.13
CA VAL A 624 34.94 2.20 -16.82
C VAL A 624 35.54 2.94 -15.63
N SER A 625 35.89 2.21 -14.56
CA SER A 625 36.46 2.82 -13.35
C SER A 625 37.80 3.50 -13.63
N THR A 626 38.67 2.85 -14.40
CA THR A 626 39.98 3.42 -14.82
C THR A 626 39.82 4.68 -15.68
N ALA A 627 38.74 4.74 -16.49
CA ALA A 627 38.47 5.90 -17.32
C ALA A 627 37.91 7.08 -16.51
N ILE A 628 37.08 6.82 -15.50
CA ILE A 628 36.52 7.84 -14.60
C ILE A 628 37.60 8.40 -13.67
N GLU A 629 38.46 7.54 -13.10
CA GLU A 629 39.57 7.95 -12.24
C GLU A 629 40.52 8.94 -12.95
N GLY A 630 40.73 8.77 -14.25
CA GLY A 630 41.59 9.66 -15.05
C GLY A 630 41.10 11.11 -15.15
N ILE A 631 39.81 11.38 -14.90
CA ILE A 631 39.19 12.71 -14.96
C ILE A 631 39.13 13.38 -13.58
N GLY A 632 39.17 12.57 -12.51
CA GLY A 632 39.14 13.04 -11.13
C GLY A 632 37.73 13.20 -10.53
N ASP A 633 36.70 12.64 -11.17
CA ASP A 633 35.34 12.61 -10.63
C ASP A 633 35.25 11.62 -9.43
N PRO A 634 34.52 11.93 -8.34
CA PRO A 634 34.27 10.98 -7.26
C PRO A 634 33.51 9.75 -7.77
N PHE A 635 34.06 8.55 -7.54
CA PHE A 635 33.40 7.30 -7.91
C PHE A 635 33.49 6.23 -6.83
N ALA A 636 32.52 5.32 -6.81
CA ALA A 636 32.48 4.16 -5.93
C ALA A 636 32.01 2.91 -6.68
N LEU A 637 32.55 1.75 -6.28
CA LEU A 637 32.18 0.42 -6.76
C LEU A 637 31.51 -0.34 -5.63
N HIS A 638 30.30 -0.81 -5.85
CA HIS A 638 29.53 -1.62 -4.90
C HIS A 638 29.04 -2.90 -5.56
N GLY A 639 28.86 -3.95 -4.77
CA GLY A 639 28.23 -5.19 -5.21
C GLY A 639 27.03 -5.52 -4.32
N PHE A 640 25.97 -6.09 -4.89
CA PHE A 640 24.85 -6.65 -4.13
C PHE A 640 24.64 -8.12 -4.50
N GLY A 641 24.18 -8.90 -3.53
CA GLY A 641 23.86 -10.31 -3.70
C GLY A 641 22.93 -10.75 -2.56
N SER A 642 22.07 -11.72 -2.84
CA SER A 642 21.08 -12.28 -1.91
C SER A 642 21.42 -13.70 -1.52
#